data_AF-A0A3A8IUP4-F1
#
_entry.id   AF-A0A3A8IUP4-F1
#
_cell.length_a   1.000
_cell.length_b   1.000
_cell.length_c   1.000
_cell.angle_alpha   90.00
_cell.angle_beta   90.00
_cell.angle_gamma   90.00
#
_symmetry.space_group_name_H-M   'P 1'
#
loop_
_entity.id
_entity.type
_entity.pdbx_description
1 polymer ?
#
loop_
_entity_poly.entity_id
_entity_poly.type
_entity_poly.pdbx_seq_one_letter_code
_entity_poly.pdbx_strand_id
1 'polypeptide(L)'
;MADVDLKISKKKLFVGSYLRVPVRINPKTGLQMENLDFTVREGPPGGQVSVSQEGNAQDVAPSIMLLVGFQPGKYVLQALMKGTPTVVGEAPFRVDALWRDEQRGPPRWFDGQGTGFAAGAAWGGGPAGPQNLSVVPATGTRRIAILLVDTSSQRFTTDAATLQAHRDRWLNEVINGVTDGGVTRSARQYYQEVSYGAFDLSAEVFGPVELPGSYDDYFNADNTPKGTYFQACFTAGDGLINYNNFDTLLCVSQPVTGATPRAAWPYASIGNWGPYTTAEGNKNAGVISMPNEWGVVGDREIHESLAHELGHNLGLGDQYTPSVPGRNPGAWEMMHSDDPFPHFSLAHRMMLGWVPASAVQSFNFVSMGVPVDQTITLHPSEAATLPAGRKRGIEVRLADGWNYYFEYRSGQVTQIADRNLPTNSRVLGTDVVSGPYSPPIARPAILLLNNDGDGDGSVLGNGQDYEETDTTDPVFPTDFRVDVSGEDGTKADVRILYGVNSRPDPSIRPWPAGPDQQWQSPDIEVRNVRNQADSAWFNVPWEGNTNTVIARVKNNGSLDAPSVRVNFFVKGYGIGGIPETFLGSDVRNIPAGATVEFSSTWTPPSNGHFCVIARIPLYQNPTNPSVVEMTEFNNLAQSNYDRFISKTASPATREVSFIEVGNPYQMPARIFIVAGQSNPAYRTYLETAWLTLDPGETRRVRVMYEFSFDPRQPPKDPRERGIFREFGDKPNNVGLTAFIEDPRDTPRHAIQVLGGAQAQVATGRATRFEDLDVRENAVQGSIVTVDDGKPVQGGKVIISLTTGRGTKQEKTYHTLKVVEGRFNSQIFMVVGATVAAYYVPMEGFADCTSEFVRL
;
A
#
# COMPACT_ATOMS: atom_id res chain seq x y z
N MET A 1 44.49 -1.69 24.15
CA MET A 1 43.33 -1.06 23.49
C MET A 1 43.12 -1.86 22.21
N ALA A 2 41.91 -2.33 21.91
CA ALA A 2 41.69 -3.04 20.65
C ALA A 2 42.08 -2.14 19.47
N ASP A 3 42.56 -2.74 18.37
CA ASP A 3 42.94 -1.99 17.17
C ASP A 3 41.71 -1.33 16.53
N VAL A 4 40.55 -1.96 16.69
CA VAL A 4 39.22 -1.45 16.33
C VAL A 4 38.25 -1.65 17.51
N ASP A 5 37.57 -0.57 17.92
CA ASP A 5 36.49 -0.58 18.93
C ASP A 5 35.11 -0.45 18.24
N LEU A 6 34.25 -1.43 18.50
CA LEU A 6 32.90 -1.54 17.95
C LEU A 6 31.86 -1.26 19.05
N LYS A 7 31.17 -0.13 18.95
CA LYS A 7 30.24 0.29 20.00
C LYS A 7 28.82 -0.21 19.77
N ILE A 8 28.51 -1.37 20.37
CA ILE A 8 27.14 -1.89 20.43
C ILE A 8 26.52 -1.52 21.77
N SER A 9 25.29 -0.99 21.76
CA SER A 9 24.56 -0.69 22.99
C SER A 9 24.28 -1.98 23.77
N LYS A 10 24.25 -1.89 25.11
CA LYS A 10 23.86 -3.05 25.95
C LYS A 10 22.37 -3.42 25.84
N LYS A 11 21.55 -2.62 25.14
CA LYS A 11 20.13 -2.95 24.92
C LYS A 11 20.05 -4.17 24.00
N LYS A 12 19.07 -5.03 24.28
CA LYS A 12 18.78 -6.19 23.42
C LYS A 12 18.30 -5.70 22.06
N LEU A 13 18.78 -6.36 21.01
CA LEU A 13 18.34 -6.14 19.64
C LEU A 13 17.16 -7.04 19.34
N PHE A 14 16.26 -6.58 18.47
CA PHE A 14 15.08 -7.34 18.07
C PHE A 14 15.35 -8.11 16.77
N VAL A 15 14.73 -9.28 16.61
CA VAL A 15 14.80 -10.05 15.36
C VAL A 15 14.44 -9.18 14.15
N GLY A 16 15.27 -9.21 13.09
CA GLY A 16 15.04 -8.41 11.88
C GLY A 16 15.21 -6.90 12.03
N SER A 17 15.76 -6.44 13.16
CA SER A 17 16.07 -5.02 13.38
C SER A 17 17.45 -4.63 12.86
N TYR A 18 17.75 -3.33 12.80
CA TYR A 18 19.10 -2.87 12.47
C TYR A 18 19.64 -1.93 13.53
N LEU A 19 20.97 -1.86 13.61
CA LEU A 19 21.68 -0.95 14.49
C LEU A 19 22.84 -0.28 13.76
N ARG A 20 22.93 1.04 13.88
CA ARG A 20 24.15 1.79 13.52
C ARG A 20 25.23 1.55 14.56
N VAL A 21 26.36 0.97 14.13
CA VAL A 21 27.51 0.68 14.99
C VAL A 21 28.64 1.65 14.62
N PRO A 22 28.99 2.60 15.52
CA PRO A 22 30.18 3.42 15.34
C PRO A 22 31.45 2.56 15.38
N VAL A 23 32.35 2.80 14.42
CA VAL A 23 33.66 2.15 14.34
C VAL A 23 34.73 3.15 14.75
N ARG A 24 35.53 2.80 15.77
CA ARG A 24 36.65 3.62 16.21
C ARG A 24 37.94 2.86 15.96
N ILE A 25 38.77 3.38 15.06
CA ILE A 25 40.05 2.78 14.71
C ILE A 25 41.16 3.48 15.51
N ASN A 26 42.02 2.70 16.15
CA ASN A 26 43.15 3.25 16.90
C ASN A 26 44.14 3.93 15.93
N PRO A 27 44.38 5.25 16.01
CA PRO A 27 45.24 5.95 15.06
C PRO A 27 46.68 5.42 14.98
N LYS A 28 47.15 4.74 16.04
CA LYS A 28 48.51 4.19 16.12
C LYS A 28 48.74 2.94 15.27
N THR A 29 47.67 2.29 14.79
CA THR A 29 47.78 1.04 14.01
C THR A 29 47.98 1.31 12.52
N GLY A 30 47.73 2.54 12.06
CA GLY A 30 47.74 2.89 10.64
C GLY A 30 46.57 2.29 9.85
N LEU A 31 45.65 1.57 10.51
CA LEU A 31 44.47 0.99 9.87
C LEU A 31 43.48 2.07 9.45
N GLN A 32 42.83 1.82 8.33
CA GLN A 32 41.72 2.61 7.80
C GLN A 32 40.50 1.70 7.58
N MET A 33 39.33 2.31 7.43
CA MET A 33 38.07 1.58 7.24
C MET A 33 38.13 0.62 6.05
N GLU A 34 38.80 1.02 4.97
CA GLU A 34 39.01 0.23 3.76
C GLU A 34 39.89 -1.01 3.94
N ASN A 35 40.64 -1.09 5.04
CA ASN A 35 41.46 -2.24 5.41
C ASN A 35 40.69 -3.28 6.23
N LEU A 36 39.39 -3.07 6.47
CA LEU A 36 38.57 -3.89 7.35
C LEU A 36 37.44 -4.58 6.60
N ASP A 37 37.19 -5.85 6.94
CA ASP A 37 35.95 -6.57 6.66
C ASP A 37 35.17 -6.73 7.96
N PHE A 38 33.83 -6.80 7.87
CA PHE A 38 32.97 -6.95 9.05
C PHE A 38 32.02 -8.12 8.87
N THR A 39 31.85 -8.92 9.93
CA THR A 39 30.98 -10.10 9.89
C THR A 39 30.38 -10.42 11.26
N VAL A 40 29.27 -11.16 11.26
CA VAL A 40 28.77 -11.84 12.46
C VAL A 40 29.38 -13.24 12.47
N ARG A 41 30.12 -13.56 13.53
CA ARG A 41 30.91 -14.80 13.61
C ARG A 41 30.07 -16.06 13.40
N GLU A 42 28.87 -16.08 13.98
CA GLU A 42 27.94 -17.21 13.90
C GLU A 42 27.12 -17.23 12.60
N GLY A 43 27.32 -16.24 11.71
CA GLY A 43 26.70 -16.19 10.39
C GLY A 43 25.26 -15.66 10.37
N PRO A 44 24.48 -16.01 9.31
CA PRO A 44 23.14 -15.47 9.04
C PRO A 44 22.14 -15.51 10.20
N PRO A 45 22.12 -16.52 11.10
CA PRO A 45 21.19 -16.53 12.23
C PRO A 45 21.36 -15.33 13.16
N GLY A 46 22.60 -14.86 13.37
CA GLY A 46 22.89 -13.68 14.18
C GLY A 46 22.78 -12.36 13.41
N GLY A 47 23.01 -12.40 12.10
CA GLY A 47 22.82 -11.25 11.22
C GLY A 47 23.87 -11.11 10.12
N GLN A 48 23.80 -9.96 9.45
CA GLN A 48 24.72 -9.53 8.40
C GLN A 48 25.23 -8.12 8.69
N VAL A 49 26.22 -7.65 7.91
CA VAL A 49 26.77 -6.31 8.07
C VAL A 49 26.74 -5.56 6.73
N SER A 50 26.30 -4.31 6.77
CA SER A 50 26.45 -3.36 5.66
C SER A 50 27.50 -2.30 6.02
N VAL A 51 28.44 -2.07 5.11
CA VAL A 51 29.49 -1.03 5.21
C VAL A 51 29.14 0.26 4.48
N SER A 52 27.98 0.30 3.83
CA SER A 52 27.47 1.43 3.05
C SER A 52 27.32 2.67 3.93
N GLN A 53 27.72 3.84 3.43
CA GLN A 53 27.69 5.11 4.16
C GLN A 53 26.53 5.99 3.71
N GLU A 54 26.12 6.94 4.53
CA GLU A 54 25.10 7.93 4.14
C GLU A 54 25.73 9.04 3.29
N GLY A 55 25.01 9.59 2.30
CA GLY A 55 25.55 10.46 1.24
C GLY A 55 26.34 11.72 1.68
N ASN A 56 26.24 12.15 2.94
CA ASN A 56 26.97 13.30 3.50
C ASN A 56 27.98 12.91 4.61
N ALA A 57 28.51 11.69 4.61
CA ALA A 57 29.33 11.16 5.69
C ALA A 57 30.74 11.79 5.87
N GLN A 58 31.11 12.82 5.10
CA GLN A 58 32.47 13.42 5.16
C GLN A 58 32.83 13.99 6.55
N ASP A 59 31.84 14.30 7.40
CA ASP A 59 32.05 14.86 8.75
C ASP A 59 31.59 13.95 9.91
N VAL A 60 31.23 12.69 9.65
CA VAL A 60 30.71 11.78 10.69
C VAL A 60 31.68 10.62 10.91
N ALA A 61 31.94 10.28 12.18
CA ALA A 61 32.74 9.11 12.54
C ALA A 61 32.26 7.86 11.77
N PRO A 62 33.18 7.04 11.22
CA PRO A 62 32.81 5.91 10.37
C PRO A 62 31.90 4.95 11.12
N SER A 63 30.91 4.41 10.43
CA SER A 63 29.93 3.49 11.02
C SER A 63 29.50 2.42 10.05
N ILE A 64 29.11 1.27 10.57
CA ILE A 64 28.50 0.15 9.82
C ILE A 64 27.06 -0.07 10.29
N MET A 65 26.23 -0.70 9.47
CA MET A 65 24.93 -1.24 9.90
C MET A 65 25.07 -2.71 10.26
N LEU A 66 24.72 -3.06 11.50
CA LEU A 66 24.43 -4.42 11.90
C LEU A 66 22.97 -4.73 11.53
N LEU A 67 22.78 -5.72 10.67
CA LEU A 67 21.50 -6.22 10.17
C LEU A 67 21.14 -7.48 10.97
N VAL A 68 20.27 -7.36 11.97
CA VAL A 68 20.01 -8.44 12.93
C VAL A 68 19.26 -9.58 12.26
N GLY A 69 19.73 -10.80 12.48
CA GLY A 69 19.18 -12.02 11.87
C GLY A 69 17.84 -12.47 12.47
N PHE A 70 17.42 -13.66 12.05
CA PHE A 70 16.13 -14.26 12.40
C PHE A 70 16.11 -14.95 13.78
N GLN A 71 17.27 -15.39 14.29
CA GLN A 71 17.34 -16.27 15.45
C GLN A 71 17.67 -15.50 16.74
N PRO A 72 16.87 -15.62 17.81
CA PRO A 72 17.24 -15.12 19.13
C PRO A 72 18.46 -15.84 19.69
N GLY A 73 19.37 -15.11 20.33
CA GLY A 73 20.63 -15.69 20.78
C GLY A 73 21.68 -14.67 21.22
N LYS A 74 22.88 -15.18 21.48
CA LYS A 74 24.08 -14.37 21.76
C LYS A 74 25.04 -14.52 20.60
N TYR A 75 25.54 -13.40 20.10
CA TYR A 75 26.32 -13.33 18.87
C TYR A 75 27.50 -12.38 19.03
N VAL A 76 28.48 -12.46 18.11
CA VAL A 76 29.66 -11.59 18.11
C VAL A 76 29.83 -10.93 16.75
N LEU A 77 29.86 -9.60 16.75
CA LEU A 77 30.27 -8.79 15.60
C LEU A 77 31.79 -8.69 15.59
N GLN A 78 32.43 -9.00 14.47
CA GLN A 78 33.88 -8.98 14.30
C GLN A 78 34.29 -7.93 13.25
N ALA A 79 35.39 -7.25 13.50
CA ALA A 79 36.19 -6.53 12.52
C ALA A 79 37.43 -7.37 12.19
N LEU A 80 37.60 -7.70 10.92
CA LEU A 80 38.68 -8.52 10.37
C LEU A 80 39.59 -7.66 9.51
N MET A 81 40.87 -7.99 9.44
CA MET A 81 41.75 -7.42 8.43
C MET A 81 41.33 -7.95 7.05
N LYS A 82 41.17 -7.03 6.09
CA LYS A 82 40.57 -7.34 4.79
C LYS A 82 41.31 -8.45 4.06
N GLY A 83 40.57 -9.46 3.60
CA GLY A 83 41.11 -10.62 2.90
C GLY A 83 41.89 -11.61 3.79
N THR A 84 41.86 -11.47 5.11
CA THR A 84 42.46 -12.42 6.05
C THR A 84 41.47 -12.79 7.17
N PRO A 85 41.69 -13.90 7.89
CA PRO A 85 40.87 -14.25 9.06
C PRO A 85 41.31 -13.52 10.35
N THR A 86 42.23 -12.55 10.27
CA THR A 86 42.78 -11.88 11.45
C THR A 86 41.78 -10.90 12.06
N VAL A 87 41.31 -11.20 13.26
CA VAL A 87 40.39 -10.33 14.02
C VAL A 87 41.15 -9.18 14.68
N VAL A 88 40.68 -7.95 14.45
CA VAL A 88 41.26 -6.70 14.97
C VAL A 88 40.31 -5.93 15.91
N GLY A 89 39.06 -6.40 16.03
CA GLY A 89 38.07 -5.91 16.99
C GLY A 89 36.85 -6.82 17.07
N GLU A 90 36.21 -6.88 18.24
CA GLU A 90 34.98 -7.65 18.45
C GLU A 90 34.02 -6.94 19.40
N ALA A 91 32.72 -7.15 19.22
CA ALA A 91 31.70 -6.72 20.16
C ALA A 91 30.58 -7.77 20.29
N PRO A 92 30.26 -8.25 21.50
CA PRO A 92 29.14 -9.15 21.71
C PRO A 92 27.80 -8.39 21.63
N PHE A 93 26.77 -9.08 21.15
CA PHE A 93 25.39 -8.58 21.17
C PHE A 93 24.39 -9.70 21.45
N ARG A 94 23.16 -9.31 21.79
CA ARG A 94 22.06 -10.25 22.08
C ARG A 94 20.84 -9.90 21.25
N VAL A 95 20.26 -10.91 20.63
CA VAL A 95 19.01 -10.83 19.86
C VAL A 95 17.88 -11.46 20.68
N ASP A 96 16.71 -10.84 20.66
CA ASP A 96 15.50 -11.26 21.36
C ASP A 96 14.29 -11.17 20.42
N ALA A 97 13.27 -11.99 20.68
CA ALA A 97 11.98 -11.96 19.99
C ALA A 97 10.92 -11.17 20.78
N LEU A 98 11.28 -10.64 21.94
CA LEU A 98 10.42 -9.83 22.78
C LEU A 98 10.77 -8.34 22.71
N TRP A 99 9.77 -7.52 22.40
CA TRP A 99 9.84 -6.06 22.41
C TRP A 99 8.82 -5.50 23.39
N ARG A 100 9.26 -4.59 24.27
CA ARG A 100 8.42 -4.07 25.37
C ARG A 100 8.06 -2.59 25.20
N ASP A 101 8.59 -1.91 24.18
CA ASP A 101 8.21 -0.52 23.91
C ASP A 101 6.88 -0.52 23.16
N GLU A 102 5.83 -0.05 23.84
CA GLU A 102 4.47 0.01 23.31
C GLU A 102 4.20 1.28 22.50
N GLN A 103 5.01 2.33 22.69
CA GLN A 103 4.85 3.61 22.00
C GLN A 103 5.51 3.57 20.62
N ARG A 104 6.53 2.73 20.45
CA ARG A 104 7.29 2.65 19.22
C ARG A 104 7.76 1.23 18.93
N GLY A 105 7.47 0.75 17.72
CA GLY A 105 7.94 -0.54 17.24
C GLY A 105 9.45 -0.59 16.98
N PRO A 106 10.04 -1.79 16.89
CA PRO A 106 11.46 -1.94 16.60
C PRO A 106 11.77 -1.39 15.19
N PRO A 107 12.99 -0.88 14.96
CA PRO A 107 13.46 -0.63 13.61
C PRO A 107 13.48 -1.95 12.83
N ARG A 108 13.32 -1.89 11.52
CA ARG A 108 13.30 -3.05 10.62
C ARG A 108 14.24 -2.86 9.46
N TRP A 109 14.90 -3.92 9.04
CA TRP A 109 15.55 -4.00 7.74
C TRP A 109 14.99 -5.20 6.99
N PHE A 110 14.99 -5.13 5.67
CA PHE A 110 14.63 -6.26 4.83
C PHE A 110 15.29 -6.17 3.46
N ASP A 111 15.42 -7.34 2.86
CA ASP A 111 15.90 -7.59 1.50
C ASP A 111 14.98 -8.61 0.82
N GLY A 112 15.32 -9.00 -0.41
CA GLY A 112 14.48 -9.90 -1.20
C GLY A 112 13.31 -9.19 -1.86
N GLN A 113 12.38 -9.97 -2.42
CA GLN A 113 11.13 -9.45 -2.95
C GLN A 113 10.04 -9.65 -1.91
N GLY A 114 9.39 -8.56 -1.52
CA GLY A 114 8.21 -8.60 -0.68
C GLY A 114 7.14 -7.76 -1.36
N THR A 115 6.01 -8.36 -1.72
CA THR A 115 4.87 -7.60 -2.21
C THR A 115 4.45 -6.66 -1.08
N GLY A 116 4.58 -5.35 -1.30
CA GLY A 116 3.96 -4.37 -0.41
C GLY A 116 2.45 -4.59 -0.40
N PHE A 117 1.76 -3.97 0.55
CA PHE A 117 0.31 -3.85 0.42
C PHE A 117 0.03 -3.12 -0.89
N ALA A 118 -0.53 -3.83 -1.86
CA ALA A 118 -1.22 -3.19 -2.95
C ALA A 118 -2.46 -2.61 -2.29
N ALA A 119 -2.43 -1.30 -2.01
CA ALA A 119 -3.68 -0.59 -1.84
C ALA A 119 -4.45 -0.90 -3.10
N GLY A 120 -5.46 -1.77 -2.93
CA GLY A 120 -6.26 -2.30 -4.01
C GLY A 120 -6.58 -1.14 -4.92
N ALA A 121 -6.56 -1.40 -6.23
CA ALA A 121 -6.95 -0.42 -7.24
C ALA A 121 -8.02 0.50 -6.66
N ALA A 122 -7.90 1.81 -6.82
CA ALA A 122 -9.03 2.69 -6.55
C ALA A 122 -10.23 2.09 -7.31
N TRP A 123 -11.06 1.27 -6.64
CA TRP A 123 -12.32 1.69 -6.11
C TRP A 123 -12.85 2.86 -6.98
N GLY A 124 -13.26 2.52 -8.21
CA GLY A 124 -13.78 3.48 -9.19
C GLY A 124 -12.81 3.97 -10.27
N GLY A 125 -13.32 4.25 -11.47
CA GLY A 125 -12.58 4.90 -12.56
C GLY A 125 -11.93 3.97 -13.61
N GLY A 126 -12.31 2.69 -13.64
CA GLY A 126 -11.80 1.71 -14.62
C GLY A 126 -12.23 1.95 -16.08
N PRO A 127 -11.61 1.24 -17.05
CA PRO A 127 -12.01 1.27 -18.47
C PRO A 127 -13.48 0.84 -18.67
N ALA A 128 -14.01 0.96 -19.89
CA ALA A 128 -15.41 0.63 -20.19
C ALA A 128 -15.81 -0.78 -19.68
N GLY A 129 -16.85 -0.83 -18.81
CA GLY A 129 -17.31 -2.03 -18.12
C GLY A 129 -17.70 -1.75 -16.65
N PRO A 130 -18.06 -2.80 -15.87
CA PRO A 130 -18.31 -2.67 -14.44
C PRO A 130 -17.08 -2.17 -13.67
N GLN A 131 -17.30 -1.32 -12.66
CA GLN A 131 -16.30 -0.92 -11.68
C GLN A 131 -16.10 -2.01 -10.60
N ASN A 132 -15.02 -1.88 -9.82
CA ASN A 132 -14.68 -2.78 -8.72
C ASN A 132 -14.43 -4.25 -9.10
N LEU A 133 -14.07 -4.52 -10.36
CA LEU A 133 -13.69 -5.86 -10.83
C LEU A 133 -12.21 -6.14 -10.57
N SER A 134 -11.91 -7.28 -9.92
CA SER A 134 -10.55 -7.79 -9.70
C SER A 134 -9.60 -6.74 -9.10
N VAL A 135 -10.10 -5.97 -8.14
CA VAL A 135 -9.36 -4.93 -7.41
C VAL A 135 -8.28 -5.54 -6.52
N VAL A 136 -8.63 -6.64 -5.84
CA VAL A 136 -7.76 -7.45 -4.99
C VAL A 136 -8.00 -8.93 -5.31
N PRO A 137 -7.59 -9.39 -6.51
CA PRO A 137 -7.99 -10.71 -6.99
C PRO A 137 -7.45 -11.81 -6.08
N ALA A 138 -8.33 -12.72 -5.67
CA ALA A 138 -8.04 -13.84 -4.79
C ALA A 138 -8.48 -15.14 -5.46
N THR A 139 -7.59 -15.76 -6.25
CA THR A 139 -7.90 -16.99 -6.99
C THR A 139 -6.85 -18.07 -6.73
N GLY A 140 -7.18 -19.32 -7.01
CA GLY A 140 -6.32 -20.46 -6.75
C GLY A 140 -6.35 -20.88 -5.29
N THR A 141 -5.26 -21.48 -4.80
CA THR A 141 -5.21 -22.04 -3.44
C THR A 141 -4.41 -21.14 -2.51
N ARG A 142 -5.03 -20.65 -1.43
CA ARG A 142 -4.34 -19.99 -0.33
C ARG A 142 -3.86 -21.03 0.68
N ARG A 143 -2.57 -21.00 1.00
CA ARG A 143 -1.90 -21.99 1.86
C ARG A 143 -1.76 -21.42 3.26
N ILE A 144 -2.30 -22.13 4.26
CA ILE A 144 -2.36 -21.66 5.65
C ILE A 144 -1.47 -22.55 6.54
N ALA A 145 -0.51 -21.95 7.22
CA ALA A 145 0.17 -22.59 8.34
C ALA A 145 -0.62 -22.30 9.62
N ILE A 146 -1.15 -23.34 10.27
CA ILE A 146 -1.83 -23.24 11.56
C ILE A 146 -0.80 -23.55 12.63
N LEU A 147 -0.36 -22.55 13.38
CA LEU A 147 0.65 -22.71 14.43
C LEU A 147 -0.04 -22.65 15.79
N LEU A 148 0.02 -23.76 16.54
CA LEU A 148 -0.35 -23.75 17.95
C LEU A 148 0.73 -23.02 18.74
N VAL A 149 0.36 -21.97 19.49
CA VAL A 149 1.30 -21.08 20.19
C VAL A 149 0.86 -20.91 21.65
N ASP A 150 1.80 -20.99 22.58
CA ASP A 150 1.52 -20.65 23.98
C ASP A 150 2.46 -19.58 24.53
N THR A 151 2.12 -19.06 25.71
CA THR A 151 2.88 -18.01 26.39
C THR A 151 3.40 -18.53 27.72
N SER A 152 4.36 -17.83 28.34
CA SER A 152 4.87 -18.23 29.65
C SER A 152 3.81 -18.17 30.76
N SER A 153 2.65 -17.56 30.49
CA SER A 153 1.51 -17.52 31.41
C SER A 153 0.72 -18.83 31.46
N GLN A 154 0.63 -19.55 30.35
CA GLN A 154 -0.06 -20.83 30.25
C GLN A 154 0.49 -21.59 29.06
N ARG A 155 0.96 -22.82 29.30
CA ARG A 155 1.45 -23.74 28.25
C ARG A 155 0.33 -24.64 27.73
N PHE A 156 0.46 -25.09 26.49
CA PHE A 156 -0.32 -26.22 25.99
C PHE A 156 -0.02 -27.47 26.84
N THR A 157 -0.99 -28.39 26.89
CA THR A 157 -0.78 -29.69 27.52
C THR A 157 0.29 -30.50 26.78
N THR A 158 1.08 -31.26 27.54
CA THR A 158 2.02 -32.25 26.98
C THR A 158 1.36 -33.60 26.72
N ASP A 159 0.08 -33.77 27.05
CA ASP A 159 -0.68 -34.98 26.74
C ASP A 159 -0.93 -35.09 25.23
N ALA A 160 -0.40 -36.16 24.63
CA ALA A 160 -0.38 -36.34 23.18
C ALA A 160 -1.80 -36.47 22.58
N ALA A 161 -2.72 -37.13 23.28
CA ALA A 161 -4.08 -37.34 22.79
C ALA A 161 -4.87 -36.03 22.77
N THR A 162 -4.79 -35.26 23.85
CA THR A 162 -5.44 -33.94 23.94
C THR A 162 -4.87 -32.97 22.92
N LEU A 163 -3.55 -32.94 22.75
CA LEU A 163 -2.91 -32.09 21.76
C LEU A 163 -3.30 -32.48 20.32
N GLN A 164 -3.36 -33.77 20.01
CA GLN A 164 -3.83 -34.23 18.70
C GLN A 164 -5.29 -33.83 18.46
N ALA A 165 -6.15 -33.91 19.47
CA ALA A 165 -7.54 -33.47 19.36
C ALA A 165 -7.65 -31.96 19.04
N HIS A 166 -6.78 -31.12 19.60
CA HIS A 166 -6.72 -29.70 19.20
C HIS A 166 -6.33 -29.53 17.73
N ARG A 167 -5.30 -30.27 17.27
CA ARG A 167 -4.87 -30.22 15.86
C ARG A 167 -5.98 -30.67 14.91
N ASP A 168 -6.64 -31.78 15.22
CA ASP A 168 -7.72 -32.34 14.41
C ASP A 168 -8.90 -31.38 14.35
N ARG A 169 -9.26 -30.76 15.48
CA ARG A 169 -10.34 -29.77 15.54
C ARG A 169 -10.07 -28.60 14.59
N TRP A 170 -8.91 -27.97 14.70
CA TRP A 170 -8.57 -26.85 13.81
C TRP A 170 -8.54 -27.28 12.34
N LEU A 171 -7.97 -28.45 12.03
CA LEU A 171 -7.95 -28.93 10.66
C LEU A 171 -9.37 -29.25 10.13
N ASN A 172 -10.29 -29.70 10.98
CA ASN A 172 -11.67 -29.94 10.59
C ASN A 172 -12.42 -28.62 10.32
N GLU A 173 -12.31 -27.64 11.19
CA GLU A 173 -12.92 -26.31 11.03
C GLU A 173 -12.38 -25.56 9.81
N VAL A 174 -11.08 -25.70 9.51
CA VAL A 174 -10.46 -25.02 8.36
C VAL A 174 -10.67 -25.79 7.06
N ILE A 175 -10.46 -27.12 7.04
CA ILE A 175 -10.36 -27.93 5.82
C ILE A 175 -11.42 -29.03 5.75
N ASN A 176 -11.43 -29.97 6.70
CA ASN A 176 -12.12 -31.26 6.49
C ASN A 176 -13.64 -31.19 6.63
N GLY A 177 -14.15 -30.22 7.39
CA GLY A 177 -15.56 -30.09 7.72
C GLY A 177 -15.89 -30.52 9.15
N VAL A 178 -16.78 -29.77 9.78
CA VAL A 178 -17.51 -30.14 11.00
C VAL A 178 -19.01 -30.16 10.72
N THR A 179 -19.77 -30.99 11.43
CA THR A 179 -21.23 -31.01 11.28
C THR A 179 -21.84 -29.91 12.14
N ASP A 180 -22.45 -28.92 11.50
CA ASP A 180 -23.15 -27.82 12.13
C ASP A 180 -24.47 -27.52 11.38
N GLY A 181 -25.56 -27.29 12.10
CA GLY A 181 -26.88 -27.05 11.50
C GLY A 181 -27.38 -28.17 10.55
N GLY A 182 -26.89 -29.40 10.73
CA GLY A 182 -27.19 -30.55 9.87
C GLY A 182 -26.46 -30.56 8.51
N VAL A 183 -25.49 -29.67 8.30
CA VAL A 183 -24.61 -29.63 7.13
C VAL A 183 -23.15 -29.72 7.55
N THR A 184 -22.29 -30.19 6.66
CA THR A 184 -20.84 -30.16 6.89
C THR A 184 -20.31 -28.80 6.46
N ARG A 185 -19.63 -28.09 7.37
CA ARG A 185 -19.10 -26.74 7.18
C ARG A 185 -17.61 -26.69 7.49
N SER A 186 -16.86 -25.93 6.69
CA SER A 186 -15.50 -25.49 6.99
C SER A 186 -15.21 -24.17 6.29
N ALA A 187 -14.18 -23.46 6.72
CA ALA A 187 -13.72 -22.25 6.02
C ALA A 187 -13.41 -22.55 4.54
N ARG A 188 -12.80 -23.71 4.25
CA ARG A 188 -12.53 -24.14 2.86
C ARG A 188 -13.80 -24.29 2.04
N GLN A 189 -14.81 -25.00 2.56
CA GLN A 189 -16.07 -25.20 1.84
C GLN A 189 -16.80 -23.87 1.60
N TYR A 190 -16.73 -22.95 2.56
CA TYR A 190 -17.29 -21.60 2.40
C TYR A 190 -16.64 -20.89 1.23
N TYR A 191 -15.31 -20.78 1.22
CA TYR A 191 -14.58 -20.11 0.16
C TYR A 191 -14.75 -20.75 -1.20
N GLN A 192 -14.84 -22.08 -1.29
CA GLN A 192 -15.18 -22.78 -2.54
C GLN A 192 -16.59 -22.41 -3.04
N GLU A 193 -17.56 -22.32 -2.13
CA GLU A 193 -18.94 -21.96 -2.45
C GLU A 193 -19.06 -20.51 -2.95
N VAL A 194 -18.61 -19.54 -2.14
CA VAL A 194 -18.79 -18.10 -2.44
C VAL A 194 -17.95 -17.61 -3.62
N SER A 195 -16.87 -18.32 -3.96
CA SER A 195 -16.00 -18.01 -5.10
C SER A 195 -16.35 -18.79 -6.37
N TYR A 196 -17.40 -19.62 -6.34
CA TYR A 196 -17.75 -20.53 -7.44
C TYR A 196 -16.60 -21.48 -7.84
N GLY A 197 -15.79 -21.88 -6.87
CA GLY A 197 -14.61 -22.73 -7.06
C GLY A 197 -13.37 -21.99 -7.61
N ALA A 198 -13.41 -20.67 -7.76
CA ALA A 198 -12.25 -19.89 -8.19
C ALA A 198 -11.15 -19.80 -7.12
N PHE A 199 -11.51 -20.00 -5.85
CA PHE A 199 -10.63 -19.91 -4.69
C PHE A 199 -10.78 -21.11 -3.76
N ASP A 200 -9.66 -21.59 -3.24
CA ASP A 200 -9.58 -22.77 -2.37
C ASP A 200 -8.59 -22.55 -1.23
N LEU A 201 -8.69 -23.36 -0.18
CA LEU A 201 -7.78 -23.35 0.95
C LEU A 201 -7.04 -24.69 1.08
N SER A 202 -5.78 -24.63 1.50
CA SER A 202 -5.03 -25.77 2.02
C SER A 202 -4.38 -25.38 3.34
N ALA A 203 -4.28 -26.31 4.30
CA ALA A 203 -3.68 -26.02 5.59
C ALA A 203 -2.86 -27.17 6.16
N GLU A 204 -1.88 -26.84 6.99
CA GLU A 204 -1.08 -27.77 7.79
C GLU A 204 -0.95 -27.23 9.22
N VAL A 205 -0.98 -28.13 10.22
CA VAL A 205 -0.92 -27.76 11.64
C VAL A 205 0.46 -28.06 12.23
N PHE A 206 1.04 -27.07 12.91
CA PHE A 206 2.37 -27.08 13.52
C PHE A 206 2.31 -26.75 15.02
N GLY A 207 3.42 -26.97 15.73
CA GLY A 207 3.55 -26.66 17.16
C GLY A 207 3.03 -27.76 18.10
N PRO A 208 2.84 -27.48 19.39
CA PRO A 208 2.88 -26.15 19.99
C PRO A 208 4.30 -25.59 20.02
N VAL A 209 4.41 -24.28 19.90
CA VAL A 209 5.65 -23.53 20.14
C VAL A 209 5.49 -22.59 21.32
N GLU A 210 6.58 -22.40 22.05
CA GLU A 210 6.58 -21.60 23.26
C GLU A 210 7.08 -20.19 22.99
N LEU A 211 6.25 -19.18 23.26
CA LEU A 211 6.73 -17.80 23.32
C LEU A 211 7.43 -17.54 24.66
N PRO A 212 8.49 -16.69 24.67
CA PRO A 212 9.27 -16.42 25.87
C PRO A 212 8.60 -15.44 26.87
N GLY A 213 7.64 -14.63 26.43
CA GLY A 213 6.92 -13.65 27.25
C GLY A 213 5.61 -14.18 27.85
N SER A 214 5.03 -13.40 28.77
CA SER A 214 3.70 -13.64 29.33
C SER A 214 2.59 -13.30 28.33
N TYR A 215 1.33 -13.62 28.65
CA TYR A 215 0.18 -13.21 27.83
C TYR A 215 0.16 -11.69 27.59
N ASP A 216 0.37 -10.89 28.63
CA ASP A 216 0.36 -9.42 28.55
C ASP A 216 1.55 -8.82 27.78
N ASP A 217 2.60 -9.62 27.53
CA ASP A 217 3.69 -9.21 26.65
C ASP A 217 3.26 -9.20 25.18
N TYR A 218 2.19 -9.93 24.83
CA TYR A 218 1.75 -10.15 23.45
C TYR A 218 0.35 -9.66 23.15
N PHE A 219 -0.50 -9.47 24.16
CA PHE A 219 -1.89 -9.04 23.98
C PHE A 219 -2.16 -7.76 24.78
N ASN A 220 -3.00 -6.88 24.22
CA ASN A 220 -3.49 -5.67 24.86
C ASN A 220 -4.58 -6.03 25.91
N ALA A 221 -5.04 -5.05 26.68
CA ALA A 221 -6.06 -5.28 27.72
C ALA A 221 -7.43 -5.71 27.14
N ASP A 222 -7.71 -5.37 25.89
CA ASP A 222 -8.87 -5.84 25.12
C ASP A 222 -8.62 -7.20 24.42
N ASN A 223 -7.49 -7.84 24.74
CA ASN A 223 -7.02 -9.11 24.20
C ASN A 223 -6.63 -9.12 22.72
N THR A 224 -6.55 -7.97 22.06
CA THR A 224 -6.01 -7.87 20.69
C THR A 224 -4.50 -8.05 20.68
N PRO A 225 -3.89 -8.62 19.62
CA PRO A 225 -2.45 -8.80 19.56
C PRO A 225 -1.68 -7.47 19.53
N LYS A 226 -0.51 -7.44 20.17
CA LYS A 226 0.48 -6.35 20.08
C LYS A 226 1.31 -6.49 18.81
N GLY A 227 1.90 -5.38 18.34
CA GLY A 227 2.63 -5.32 17.07
C GLY A 227 3.78 -6.33 16.90
N THR A 228 4.37 -6.85 17.98
CA THR A 228 5.41 -7.90 17.91
C THR A 228 4.89 -9.33 17.96
N TYR A 229 3.62 -9.56 18.29
CA TYR A 229 3.09 -10.90 18.50
C TYR A 229 3.36 -11.81 17.30
N PHE A 230 2.98 -11.37 16.10
CA PHE A 230 3.16 -12.17 14.89
C PHE A 230 4.63 -12.47 14.59
N GLN A 231 5.56 -11.50 14.74
CA GLN A 231 6.99 -11.79 14.58
C GLN A 231 7.48 -12.83 15.60
N ALA A 232 7.00 -12.79 16.84
CA ALA A 232 7.35 -13.79 17.84
C ALA A 232 6.85 -15.19 17.44
N CYS A 233 5.65 -15.29 16.85
CA CYS A 233 5.13 -16.53 16.29
C CYS A 233 5.98 -17.04 15.11
N PHE A 234 6.33 -16.16 14.15
CA PHE A 234 7.25 -16.49 13.06
C PHE A 234 8.55 -17.09 13.59
N THR A 235 9.20 -16.36 14.50
CA THR A 235 10.48 -16.76 15.10
C THR A 235 10.37 -18.07 15.89
N ALA A 236 9.27 -18.32 16.60
CA ALA A 236 9.09 -19.57 17.34
C ALA A 236 8.82 -20.76 16.41
N GLY A 237 8.15 -20.53 15.27
CA GLY A 237 7.86 -21.54 14.25
C GLY A 237 8.95 -21.79 13.21
N ASP A 238 9.98 -20.93 13.10
CA ASP A 238 11.06 -21.02 12.09
C ASP A 238 11.74 -22.40 12.01
N GLY A 239 11.87 -23.12 13.12
CA GLY A 239 12.46 -24.46 13.15
C GLY A 239 11.54 -25.57 12.61
N LEU A 240 10.26 -25.27 12.39
CA LEU A 240 9.21 -26.22 12.02
C LEU A 240 8.58 -25.90 10.66
N ILE A 241 8.49 -24.63 10.30
CA ILE A 241 7.75 -24.13 9.15
C ILE A 241 8.72 -23.50 8.17
N ASN A 242 8.75 -24.00 6.93
CA ASN A 242 9.28 -23.24 5.81
C ASN A 242 8.20 -22.27 5.33
N TYR A 243 8.32 -21.00 5.72
CA TYR A 243 7.26 -20.02 5.45
C TYR A 243 7.07 -19.72 3.96
N ASN A 244 8.01 -20.03 3.07
CA ASN A 244 7.80 -19.88 1.62
C ASN A 244 6.69 -20.80 1.08
N ASN A 245 6.33 -21.84 1.82
CA ASN A 245 5.26 -22.77 1.46
C ASN A 245 3.86 -22.27 1.81
N PHE A 246 3.74 -21.15 2.51
CA PHE A 246 2.46 -20.66 3.04
C PHE A 246 2.23 -19.19 2.70
N ASP A 247 0.97 -18.80 2.57
CA ASP A 247 0.54 -17.43 2.29
C ASP A 247 -0.02 -16.76 3.55
N THR A 248 -0.46 -17.57 4.53
CA THR A 248 -1.03 -17.11 5.81
C THR A 248 -0.46 -17.90 6.98
N LEU A 249 -0.18 -17.20 8.09
CA LEU A 249 0.10 -17.79 9.40
C LEU A 249 -1.09 -17.53 10.33
N LEU A 250 -1.82 -18.59 10.67
CA LEU A 250 -2.84 -18.58 11.73
C LEU A 250 -2.19 -18.98 13.05
N CYS A 251 -2.09 -18.03 13.98
CA CYS A 251 -1.57 -18.23 15.33
C CYS A 251 -2.73 -18.60 16.27
N VAL A 252 -2.78 -19.87 16.65
CA VAL A 252 -3.77 -20.40 17.59
C VAL A 252 -3.18 -20.35 19.00
N SER A 253 -3.59 -19.35 19.77
CA SER A 253 -3.05 -19.10 21.10
C SER A 253 -3.71 -19.95 22.20
N GLN A 254 -2.90 -20.48 23.12
CA GLN A 254 -3.43 -21.10 24.35
C GLN A 254 -3.97 -20.01 25.29
N PRO A 255 -5.23 -20.09 25.76
CA PRO A 255 -5.78 -19.14 26.71
C PRO A 255 -5.17 -19.30 28.09
N VAL A 256 -5.18 -18.23 28.87
CA VAL A 256 -4.86 -18.27 30.30
C VAL A 256 -6.11 -18.68 31.07
N THR A 257 -6.02 -19.76 31.83
CA THR A 257 -7.13 -20.26 32.66
C THR A 257 -6.93 -19.88 34.14
N GLY A 258 -7.99 -19.92 34.95
CA GLY A 258 -7.93 -19.64 36.39
C GLY A 258 -8.71 -18.41 36.82
N ALA A 259 -8.25 -17.71 37.86
CA ALA A 259 -8.98 -16.62 38.52
C ALA A 259 -9.19 -15.37 37.65
N THR A 260 -8.33 -15.15 36.65
CA THR A 260 -8.45 -14.06 35.68
C THR A 260 -8.26 -14.65 34.27
N PRO A 261 -9.30 -15.32 33.75
CA PRO A 261 -9.22 -15.98 32.45
C PRO A 261 -9.00 -14.93 31.35
N ARG A 262 -8.11 -15.23 30.41
CA ARG A 262 -7.77 -14.37 29.27
C ARG A 262 -7.62 -15.19 28.01
N ALA A 263 -8.14 -14.67 26.92
CA ALA A 263 -8.30 -15.35 25.64
C ALA A 263 -8.03 -14.33 24.54
N ALA A 264 -7.18 -14.64 23.56
CA ALA A 264 -6.91 -13.72 22.46
C ALA A 264 -8.22 -13.39 21.74
N TRP A 265 -8.43 -12.12 21.38
CA TRP A 265 -9.51 -11.75 20.49
C TRP A 265 -9.13 -12.15 19.05
N PRO A 266 -10.07 -12.70 18.23
CA PRO A 266 -9.85 -12.88 16.81
C PRO A 266 -9.37 -11.59 16.14
N TYR A 267 -8.31 -11.71 15.33
CA TYR A 267 -7.69 -10.53 14.72
C TYR A 267 -6.84 -10.90 13.51
N ALA A 268 -7.01 -10.20 12.40
CA ALA A 268 -6.25 -10.42 11.18
C ALA A 268 -5.58 -9.17 10.63
N SER A 269 -4.53 -9.40 9.83
CA SER A 269 -4.02 -8.37 8.94
C SER A 269 -4.94 -8.11 7.75
N ILE A 270 -5.09 -6.85 7.34
CA ILE A 270 -5.64 -6.52 6.02
C ILE A 270 -4.56 -6.75 4.94
N GLY A 271 -4.79 -7.73 4.08
CA GLY A 271 -3.81 -8.21 3.10
C GLY A 271 -2.60 -8.86 3.76
N ASN A 272 -1.45 -8.77 3.08
CA ASN A 272 -0.19 -9.28 3.60
C ASN A 272 0.56 -8.19 4.39
N TRP A 273 0.95 -8.53 5.61
CA TRP A 273 1.75 -7.69 6.49
C TRP A 273 3.20 -8.15 6.55
N GLY A 274 4.08 -7.27 7.03
CA GLY A 274 5.49 -7.55 7.18
C GLY A 274 6.36 -6.34 6.87
N PRO A 275 7.66 -6.55 6.62
CA PRO A 275 8.32 -7.86 6.52
C PRO A 275 8.56 -8.54 7.87
N TYR A 276 8.20 -9.82 7.93
CA TYR A 276 8.61 -10.74 8.99
C TYR A 276 9.94 -11.38 8.62
N THR A 277 10.87 -11.41 9.57
CA THR A 277 12.20 -12.01 9.35
C THR A 277 12.17 -13.48 9.76
N THR A 278 12.52 -14.37 8.83
CA THR A 278 12.56 -15.83 9.00
C THR A 278 13.90 -16.41 8.52
N ALA A 279 14.11 -17.71 8.73
CA ALA A 279 15.28 -18.43 8.24
C ALA A 279 15.44 -18.39 6.70
N GLU A 280 14.34 -18.28 5.95
CA GLU A 280 14.34 -18.22 4.49
C GLU A 280 14.56 -16.81 3.91
N GLY A 281 14.48 -15.78 4.76
CA GLY A 281 14.58 -14.38 4.37
C GLY A 281 13.46 -13.54 4.98
N ASN A 282 13.16 -12.41 4.35
CA ASN A 282 12.08 -11.54 4.78
C ASN A 282 10.81 -11.84 3.99
N LYS A 283 9.66 -11.94 4.67
CA LYS A 283 8.38 -12.33 4.07
C LYS A 283 7.27 -11.38 4.50
N ASN A 284 6.47 -10.95 3.53
CA ASN A 284 5.14 -10.40 3.80
C ASN A 284 4.11 -11.55 3.71
N ALA A 285 3.23 -11.68 4.69
CA ALA A 285 2.24 -12.75 4.78
C ALA A 285 0.95 -12.24 5.43
N GLY A 286 -0.16 -12.89 5.11
CA GLY A 286 -1.37 -12.74 5.91
C GLY A 286 -1.15 -13.34 7.29
N VAL A 287 -1.63 -12.67 8.34
CA VAL A 287 -1.55 -13.18 9.71
C VAL A 287 -2.91 -13.11 10.37
N ILE A 288 -3.20 -14.12 11.19
CA ILE A 288 -4.45 -14.23 11.96
C ILE A 288 -4.08 -14.69 13.38
N SER A 289 -4.74 -14.13 14.39
CA SER A 289 -4.68 -14.54 15.78
C SER A 289 -6.04 -15.04 16.21
N MET A 290 -6.13 -16.24 16.79
CA MET A 290 -7.36 -16.76 17.42
C MET A 290 -7.02 -17.56 18.67
N PRO A 291 -7.93 -17.65 19.66
CA PRO A 291 -7.70 -18.46 20.85
C PRO A 291 -8.14 -19.92 20.60
N ASN A 292 -7.44 -20.90 21.17
CA ASN A 292 -7.69 -22.34 20.93
C ASN A 292 -9.09 -22.81 21.36
N GLU A 293 -9.68 -22.15 22.36
CA GLU A 293 -11.01 -22.41 22.91
C GLU A 293 -12.14 -21.68 22.17
N TRP A 294 -11.85 -20.89 21.13
CA TRP A 294 -12.88 -20.30 20.28
C TRP A 294 -13.83 -21.38 19.78
N GLY A 295 -15.15 -21.13 19.77
CA GLY A 295 -16.19 -22.13 19.44
C GLY A 295 -16.38 -23.26 20.44
N VAL A 296 -15.72 -23.24 21.61
CA VAL A 296 -16.09 -24.11 22.75
C VAL A 296 -16.94 -23.34 23.75
N VAL A 297 -16.78 -22.02 23.79
CA VAL A 297 -17.45 -21.12 24.71
C VAL A 297 -18.16 -20.04 23.90
N GLY A 298 -19.49 -20.02 23.93
CA GLY A 298 -20.31 -19.05 23.18
C GLY A 298 -21.16 -19.68 22.09
N ASP A 299 -21.69 -18.83 21.21
CA ASP A 299 -22.58 -19.15 20.09
C ASP A 299 -21.91 -19.00 18.71
N ARG A 300 -20.61 -18.71 18.67
CA ARG A 300 -19.83 -18.53 17.42
C ARG A 300 -18.96 -19.74 17.13
N GLU A 301 -18.84 -20.09 15.86
CA GLU A 301 -18.00 -21.21 15.41
C GLU A 301 -16.65 -20.76 14.83
N ILE A 302 -15.65 -21.66 14.85
CA ILE A 302 -14.30 -21.35 14.32
C ILE A 302 -14.36 -21.06 12.82
N HIS A 303 -15.07 -21.86 12.03
CA HIS A 303 -15.12 -21.70 10.58
C HIS A 303 -15.80 -20.39 10.15
N GLU A 304 -16.73 -19.86 10.94
CA GLU A 304 -17.41 -18.59 10.68
C GLU A 304 -16.46 -17.41 10.90
N SER A 305 -15.93 -17.28 12.11
CA SER A 305 -15.01 -16.20 12.43
C SER A 305 -13.72 -16.29 11.61
N LEU A 306 -13.19 -17.49 11.36
CA LEU A 306 -12.00 -17.64 10.50
C LEU A 306 -12.30 -17.22 9.05
N ALA A 307 -13.50 -17.47 8.52
CA ALA A 307 -13.86 -17.01 7.19
C ALA A 307 -13.84 -15.48 7.09
N HIS A 308 -14.36 -14.80 8.12
CA HIS A 308 -14.29 -13.35 8.28
C HIS A 308 -12.84 -12.84 8.36
N GLU A 309 -12.03 -13.40 9.26
CA GLU A 309 -10.61 -13.02 9.43
C GLU A 309 -9.78 -13.28 8.15
N LEU A 310 -10.10 -14.34 7.41
CA LEU A 310 -9.49 -14.59 6.10
C LEU A 310 -9.92 -13.53 5.07
N GLY A 311 -11.12 -12.97 5.17
CA GLY A 311 -11.60 -11.88 4.32
C GLY A 311 -10.70 -10.64 4.44
N HIS A 312 -10.27 -10.31 5.66
CA HIS A 312 -9.24 -9.27 5.88
C HIS A 312 -7.93 -9.61 5.18
N ASN A 313 -7.44 -10.84 5.33
CA ASN A 313 -6.24 -11.34 4.66
C ASN A 313 -6.32 -11.28 3.11
N LEU A 314 -7.53 -11.20 2.54
CA LEU A 314 -7.79 -10.95 1.11
C LEU A 314 -7.91 -9.47 0.74
N GLY A 315 -7.80 -8.56 1.71
CA GLY A 315 -7.83 -7.11 1.51
C GLY A 315 -9.18 -6.46 1.76
N LEU A 316 -10.15 -7.17 2.34
CA LEU A 316 -11.46 -6.62 2.66
C LEU A 316 -11.46 -5.93 4.04
N GLY A 317 -12.15 -4.80 4.14
CA GLY A 317 -12.37 -4.11 5.41
C GLY A 317 -13.70 -4.49 6.06
N ASP A 318 -13.83 -4.20 7.34
CA ASP A 318 -15.10 -4.34 8.08
C ASP A 318 -16.20 -3.44 7.54
N GLN A 319 -17.44 -3.92 7.62
CA GLN A 319 -18.64 -3.19 7.16
C GLN A 319 -19.61 -2.83 8.30
N TYR A 320 -19.28 -3.16 9.55
CA TYR A 320 -20.10 -2.80 10.73
C TYR A 320 -19.73 -1.45 11.35
N THR A 321 -18.51 -0.93 11.14
CA THR A 321 -18.04 0.35 11.70
C THR A 321 -17.50 1.27 10.59
N PRO A 322 -17.83 2.58 10.60
CA PRO A 322 -18.77 3.27 11.49
C PRO A 322 -20.22 2.77 11.36
N SER A 323 -20.98 2.82 12.45
CA SER A 323 -22.41 2.51 12.37
C SER A 323 -23.18 3.65 11.70
N VAL A 324 -23.94 3.31 10.67
CA VAL A 324 -24.90 4.17 9.98
C VAL A 324 -26.29 3.59 10.25
N PRO A 325 -27.11 4.25 11.11
CA PRO A 325 -28.37 3.70 11.58
C PRO A 325 -29.27 3.17 10.46
N GLY A 326 -29.65 1.89 10.56
CA GLY A 326 -30.53 1.21 9.61
C GLY A 326 -29.89 0.85 8.26
N ARG A 327 -28.61 1.16 8.04
CA ARG A 327 -27.96 0.99 6.73
C ARG A 327 -26.79 0.03 6.70
N ASN A 328 -26.18 -0.32 7.83
CA ASN A 328 -25.11 -1.33 7.80
C ASN A 328 -25.68 -2.68 7.30
N PRO A 329 -24.93 -3.45 6.49
CA PRO A 329 -25.44 -4.66 5.85
C PRO A 329 -25.92 -5.78 6.78
N GLY A 330 -25.44 -5.87 8.03
CA GLY A 330 -25.85 -6.96 8.92
C GLY A 330 -25.51 -8.35 8.36
N ALA A 331 -26.43 -9.28 8.56
CA ALA A 331 -26.38 -10.66 8.09
C ALA A 331 -26.52 -10.83 6.55
N TRP A 332 -26.31 -9.77 5.77
CA TRP A 332 -26.20 -9.85 4.31
C TRP A 332 -24.76 -9.92 3.79
N GLU A 333 -23.78 -9.63 4.66
CA GLU A 333 -22.37 -9.45 4.30
C GLU A 333 -21.45 -10.06 5.36
N MET A 334 -20.58 -10.98 4.95
CA MET A 334 -19.59 -11.65 5.81
C MET A 334 -18.68 -10.67 6.54
N MET A 335 -18.26 -9.59 5.89
CA MET A 335 -17.43 -8.56 6.52
C MET A 335 -18.20 -7.64 7.48
N HIS A 336 -19.51 -7.85 7.66
CA HIS A 336 -20.30 -7.22 8.71
C HIS A 336 -20.58 -8.19 9.86
N SER A 337 -21.12 -9.37 9.54
CA SER A 337 -21.58 -10.37 10.51
C SER A 337 -21.18 -11.75 10.02
N ASP A 338 -20.39 -12.46 10.80
CA ASP A 338 -19.95 -13.83 10.52
C ASP A 338 -21.03 -14.87 10.86
N ASP A 339 -21.96 -14.54 11.76
CA ASP A 339 -23.20 -15.28 12.07
C ASP A 339 -24.40 -14.53 11.43
N PRO A 340 -25.32 -15.20 10.68
CA PRO A 340 -25.49 -16.64 10.50
C PRO A 340 -24.82 -17.21 9.25
N PHE A 341 -23.54 -16.88 9.06
CA PHE A 341 -22.69 -17.33 7.96
C PHE A 341 -23.17 -16.87 6.58
N PRO A 342 -23.21 -15.55 6.32
CA PRO A 342 -23.65 -15.01 5.05
C PRO A 342 -22.60 -15.10 3.94
N HIS A 343 -23.01 -15.05 2.67
CA HIS A 343 -22.07 -14.81 1.57
C HIS A 343 -21.53 -13.38 1.63
N PHE A 344 -20.38 -13.16 1.00
CA PHE A 344 -19.95 -11.80 0.63
C PHE A 344 -20.96 -11.17 -0.35
N SER A 345 -21.19 -9.87 -0.22
CA SER A 345 -21.97 -9.10 -1.19
C SER A 345 -21.37 -9.18 -2.59
N LEU A 346 -22.17 -8.86 -3.61
CA LEU A 346 -21.73 -8.79 -5.00
C LEU A 346 -20.46 -7.94 -5.16
N ALA A 347 -20.38 -6.79 -4.49
CA ALA A 347 -19.24 -5.88 -4.59
C ALA A 347 -17.93 -6.54 -4.12
N HIS A 348 -17.92 -7.18 -2.94
CA HIS A 348 -16.75 -7.90 -2.46
C HIS A 348 -16.37 -9.07 -3.38
N ARG A 349 -17.35 -9.84 -3.90
CA ARG A 349 -17.05 -10.95 -4.82
C ARG A 349 -16.51 -10.47 -6.17
N MET A 350 -16.96 -9.31 -6.66
CA MET A 350 -16.38 -8.65 -7.83
C MET A 350 -14.94 -8.20 -7.56
N MET A 351 -14.68 -7.60 -6.40
CA MET A 351 -13.33 -7.13 -6.01
C MET A 351 -12.32 -8.26 -5.95
N LEU A 352 -12.72 -9.41 -5.43
CA LEU A 352 -11.89 -10.62 -5.33
C LEU A 352 -11.72 -11.34 -6.68
N GLY A 353 -12.41 -10.88 -7.73
CA GLY A 353 -12.34 -11.47 -9.06
C GLY A 353 -13.14 -12.76 -9.22
N TRP A 354 -14.10 -13.03 -8.32
CA TRP A 354 -14.93 -14.25 -8.36
C TRP A 354 -16.15 -14.09 -9.27
N VAL A 355 -16.60 -12.85 -9.48
CA VAL A 355 -17.67 -12.53 -10.44
C VAL A 355 -17.04 -11.87 -11.68
N PRO A 356 -17.07 -12.51 -12.86
CA PRO A 356 -16.52 -11.92 -14.08
C PRO A 356 -17.40 -10.78 -14.60
N ALA A 357 -16.79 -9.84 -15.33
CA ALA A 357 -17.49 -8.70 -15.93
C ALA A 357 -18.75 -9.07 -16.73
N SER A 358 -18.70 -10.19 -17.46
CA SER A 358 -19.80 -10.68 -18.29
C SER A 358 -21.03 -11.11 -17.48
N ALA A 359 -20.88 -11.42 -16.19
CA ALA A 359 -21.96 -11.80 -15.29
C ALA A 359 -22.69 -10.58 -14.70
N VAL A 360 -22.18 -9.37 -14.91
CA VAL A 360 -22.78 -8.12 -14.41
C VAL A 360 -23.38 -7.35 -15.59
N GLN A 361 -24.51 -6.68 -15.35
CA GLN A 361 -25.02 -5.65 -16.26
C GLN A 361 -24.68 -4.29 -15.67
N SER A 362 -23.96 -3.44 -16.42
CA SER A 362 -23.61 -2.10 -15.95
C SER A 362 -24.45 -1.04 -16.63
N PHE A 363 -24.91 -0.08 -15.85
CA PHE A 363 -25.54 1.15 -16.28
C PHE A 363 -24.69 2.31 -15.81
N ASN A 364 -24.07 3.00 -16.77
CA ASN A 364 -23.41 4.28 -16.53
C ASN A 364 -24.18 5.32 -17.32
N PHE A 365 -25.20 5.88 -16.68
CA PHE A 365 -26.15 6.77 -17.35
C PHE A 365 -25.50 8.04 -17.90
N VAL A 366 -24.39 8.48 -17.30
CA VAL A 366 -23.54 9.57 -17.80
C VAL A 366 -23.04 9.29 -19.22
N SER A 367 -22.60 8.05 -19.46
CA SER A 367 -22.02 7.64 -20.74
C SER A 367 -23.04 7.19 -21.78
N MET A 368 -24.28 6.90 -21.38
CA MET A 368 -25.27 6.24 -22.24
C MET A 368 -26.04 7.24 -23.13
N GLY A 369 -26.16 8.51 -22.74
CA GLY A 369 -26.71 9.58 -23.60
C GLY A 369 -28.18 9.43 -24.02
N VAL A 370 -28.89 8.40 -23.55
CA VAL A 370 -30.30 8.11 -23.86
C VAL A 370 -31.02 7.64 -22.58
N PRO A 371 -32.35 7.84 -22.48
CA PRO A 371 -33.13 7.19 -21.43
C PRO A 371 -32.96 5.68 -21.45
N VAL A 372 -32.93 5.09 -20.26
CA VAL A 372 -32.86 3.65 -20.03
C VAL A 372 -34.23 3.17 -19.55
N ASP A 373 -34.69 2.09 -20.16
CA ASP A 373 -35.80 1.24 -19.71
C ASP A 373 -35.43 -0.19 -20.10
N GLN A 374 -34.84 -0.94 -19.18
CA GLN A 374 -34.32 -2.28 -19.46
C GLN A 374 -34.64 -3.25 -18.33
N THR A 375 -35.17 -4.42 -18.68
CA THR A 375 -35.35 -5.53 -17.75
C THR A 375 -34.19 -6.52 -17.84
N ILE A 376 -33.59 -6.81 -16.69
CA ILE A 376 -32.47 -7.73 -16.53
C ILE A 376 -32.91 -8.88 -15.62
N THR A 377 -32.74 -10.12 -16.07
CA THR A 377 -33.01 -11.29 -15.23
C THR A 377 -31.79 -11.63 -14.37
N LEU A 378 -31.93 -11.47 -13.06
CA LEU A 378 -30.96 -11.90 -12.06
C LEU A 378 -31.14 -13.38 -11.70
N HIS A 379 -30.04 -14.06 -11.43
CA HIS A 379 -29.99 -15.42 -10.91
C HIS A 379 -29.45 -15.40 -9.47
N PRO A 380 -29.86 -16.31 -8.56
CA PRO A 380 -29.37 -16.33 -7.19
C PRO A 380 -27.85 -16.24 -7.14
N SER A 381 -27.36 -15.27 -6.39
CA SER A 381 -25.95 -15.05 -6.09
C SER A 381 -25.30 -16.30 -5.55
N GLU A 382 -26.06 -17.04 -4.77
CA GLU A 382 -25.75 -18.31 -4.15
C GLU A 382 -25.43 -19.36 -5.22
N ALA A 383 -26.33 -19.62 -6.18
CA ALA A 383 -26.25 -20.77 -7.08
C ALA A 383 -24.90 -20.89 -7.82
N ALA A 384 -24.30 -22.09 -7.89
CA ALA A 384 -22.95 -22.26 -8.44
C ALA A 384 -22.83 -21.94 -9.95
N THR A 385 -23.87 -22.20 -10.74
CA THR A 385 -23.87 -22.01 -12.20
C THR A 385 -24.69 -20.81 -12.60
N LEU A 386 -24.26 -20.07 -13.63
CA LEU A 386 -25.00 -18.96 -14.21
C LEU A 386 -25.61 -19.37 -15.55
N PRO A 387 -26.96 -19.48 -15.66
CA PRO A 387 -27.60 -19.78 -16.94
C PRO A 387 -27.37 -18.68 -17.99
N ALA A 388 -27.31 -19.08 -19.25
CA ALA A 388 -27.21 -18.13 -20.37
C ALA A 388 -28.38 -17.13 -20.35
N GLY A 389 -28.10 -15.86 -20.63
CA GLY A 389 -29.09 -14.78 -20.63
C GLY A 389 -29.45 -14.23 -19.25
N ARG A 390 -28.92 -14.79 -18.15
CA ARG A 390 -29.08 -14.24 -16.80
C ARG A 390 -27.81 -13.56 -16.31
N LYS A 391 -27.95 -12.72 -15.29
CA LYS A 391 -26.87 -11.98 -14.65
C LYS A 391 -26.78 -12.33 -13.16
N ARG A 392 -25.59 -12.19 -12.57
CA ARG A 392 -25.36 -12.26 -11.12
C ARG A 392 -25.78 -10.98 -10.42
N GLY A 393 -25.68 -9.86 -11.12
CA GLY A 393 -26.10 -8.58 -10.59
C GLY A 393 -26.05 -7.47 -11.61
N ILE A 394 -26.46 -6.31 -11.11
CA ILE A 394 -26.49 -5.05 -11.83
C ILE A 394 -25.59 -4.06 -11.09
N GLU A 395 -24.81 -3.29 -11.84
CA GLU A 395 -24.14 -2.08 -11.37
C GLU A 395 -24.85 -0.87 -11.94
N VAL A 396 -25.22 0.08 -11.09
CA VAL A 396 -25.65 1.42 -11.48
C VAL A 396 -24.61 2.41 -10.98
N ARG A 397 -23.91 3.07 -11.91
CA ARG A 397 -22.86 4.03 -11.59
C ARG A 397 -23.43 5.41 -11.35
N LEU A 398 -23.25 5.91 -10.14
CA LEU A 398 -23.62 7.28 -9.77
C LEU A 398 -22.48 8.25 -10.06
N ALA A 399 -21.27 7.86 -9.66
CA ALA A 399 -20.02 8.57 -9.93
C ALA A 399 -18.87 7.57 -10.05
N ASP A 400 -17.72 8.03 -10.53
CA ASP A 400 -16.52 7.19 -10.44
C ASP A 400 -16.18 6.94 -8.97
N GLY A 401 -16.27 5.67 -8.57
CA GLY A 401 -16.05 5.25 -7.20
C GLY A 401 -17.29 5.24 -6.31
N TRP A 402 -18.48 5.46 -6.89
CA TRP A 402 -19.74 5.34 -6.17
C TRP A 402 -20.79 4.66 -7.04
N ASN A 403 -21.21 3.45 -6.62
CA ASN A 403 -22.10 2.61 -7.39
C ASN A 403 -23.19 2.02 -6.49
N TYR A 404 -24.39 1.89 -7.05
CA TYR A 404 -25.39 0.99 -6.52
C TYR A 404 -25.23 -0.40 -7.15
N TYR A 405 -25.34 -1.44 -6.34
CA TYR A 405 -25.34 -2.82 -6.81
C TYR A 405 -26.64 -3.51 -6.43
N PHE A 406 -27.22 -4.23 -7.38
CA PHE A 406 -28.39 -5.07 -7.16
C PHE A 406 -28.03 -6.53 -7.42
N GLU A 407 -28.32 -7.40 -6.46
CA GLU A 407 -28.10 -8.84 -6.56
C GLU A 407 -29.31 -9.61 -6.05
N TYR A 408 -29.59 -10.79 -6.61
CA TYR A 408 -30.69 -11.62 -6.12
C TYR A 408 -30.17 -12.65 -5.12
N ARG A 409 -30.65 -12.60 -3.89
CA ARG A 409 -30.25 -13.48 -2.78
C ARG A 409 -31.36 -14.49 -2.49
N SER A 410 -31.05 -15.77 -2.65
CA SER A 410 -31.97 -16.86 -2.34
C SER A 410 -31.21 -18.08 -1.85
N GLY A 411 -31.43 -18.46 -0.59
CA GLY A 411 -30.77 -19.59 0.06
C GLY A 411 -31.00 -20.90 -0.70
N GLN A 412 -29.92 -21.63 -0.96
CA GLN A 412 -29.95 -22.87 -1.74
C GLN A 412 -29.78 -24.10 -0.84
N VAL A 413 -30.53 -25.17 -1.10
CA VAL A 413 -30.49 -26.39 -0.27
C VAL A 413 -29.11 -27.06 -0.27
N THR A 414 -28.37 -26.96 -1.38
CA THR A 414 -27.05 -27.59 -1.54
C THR A 414 -25.90 -26.77 -0.94
N GLN A 415 -26.21 -25.65 -0.28
CA GLN A 415 -25.22 -24.71 0.20
C GLN A 415 -25.10 -24.68 1.71
N ILE A 416 -23.94 -24.22 2.16
CA ILE A 416 -23.59 -24.17 3.57
C ILE A 416 -23.80 -22.78 4.18
N ALA A 417 -23.60 -21.73 3.40
CA ALA A 417 -23.80 -20.34 3.79
C ALA A 417 -25.12 -19.77 3.21
N ASP A 418 -25.56 -18.60 3.68
CA ASP A 418 -26.85 -17.98 3.28
C ASP A 418 -28.09 -18.88 3.48
N ARG A 419 -28.04 -19.85 4.40
CA ARG A 419 -29.21 -20.68 4.74
C ARG A 419 -30.25 -19.93 5.56
N ASN A 420 -29.81 -18.91 6.29
CA ASN A 420 -30.62 -18.10 7.20
C ASN A 420 -30.58 -16.62 6.80
N LEU A 421 -30.83 -16.33 5.52
CA LEU A 421 -30.93 -14.95 5.04
C LEU A 421 -31.99 -14.17 5.85
N PRO A 422 -31.76 -12.87 6.15
CA PRO A 422 -32.73 -12.04 6.87
C PRO A 422 -34.13 -12.06 6.23
N THR A 423 -34.19 -12.09 4.91
CA THR A 423 -35.42 -12.38 4.16
C THR A 423 -35.04 -13.14 2.89
N ASN A 424 -35.56 -14.35 2.72
CA ASN A 424 -35.18 -15.18 1.58
C ASN A 424 -35.84 -14.70 0.27
N SER A 425 -35.18 -14.99 -0.86
CA SER A 425 -35.64 -14.63 -2.20
C SER A 425 -35.86 -13.13 -2.33
N ARG A 426 -34.81 -12.32 -2.26
CA ARG A 426 -34.93 -10.87 -2.38
C ARG A 426 -33.86 -10.30 -3.29
N VAL A 427 -34.20 -9.24 -3.99
CA VAL A 427 -33.19 -8.40 -4.64
C VAL A 427 -32.63 -7.46 -3.58
N LEU A 428 -31.35 -7.63 -3.27
CA LEU A 428 -30.60 -6.81 -2.34
C LEU A 428 -29.93 -5.65 -3.10
N GLY A 429 -30.28 -4.43 -2.72
CA GLY A 429 -29.67 -3.19 -3.18
C GLY A 429 -28.64 -2.67 -2.18
N THR A 430 -27.40 -2.48 -2.63
CA THR A 430 -26.30 -1.93 -1.83
C THR A 430 -25.76 -0.63 -2.42
N ASP A 431 -25.45 0.32 -1.53
CA ASP A 431 -24.76 1.57 -1.78
C ASP A 431 -23.27 1.37 -1.48
N VAL A 432 -22.44 1.36 -2.52
CA VAL A 432 -21.02 1.06 -2.43
C VAL A 432 -20.16 2.25 -2.83
N VAL A 433 -19.36 2.72 -1.88
CA VAL A 433 -18.40 3.80 -2.04
C VAL A 433 -16.98 3.27 -2.03
N SER A 434 -16.13 3.93 -2.79
CA SER A 434 -14.84 3.38 -3.10
C SER A 434 -13.80 4.51 -3.28
N GLY A 435 -12.66 4.37 -2.58
CA GLY A 435 -11.57 5.35 -2.58
C GLY A 435 -11.00 5.68 -3.97
N PRO A 436 -10.63 6.95 -4.24
CA PRO A 436 -10.44 7.99 -3.24
C PRO A 436 -11.71 8.82 -2.97
N TYR A 437 -12.88 8.38 -3.41
CA TYR A 437 -14.11 9.06 -3.06
C TYR A 437 -14.18 9.20 -1.54
N SER A 438 -14.30 10.44 -1.06
CA SER A 438 -14.50 10.73 0.35
C SER A 438 -16.00 10.84 0.58
N PRO A 439 -16.63 9.87 1.26
CA PRO A 439 -18.07 9.88 1.44
C PRO A 439 -18.51 11.12 2.25
N PRO A 440 -19.74 11.63 2.00
CA PRO A 440 -20.24 12.83 2.66
C PRO A 440 -20.51 12.63 4.16
N ILE A 441 -20.51 11.37 4.60
CA ILE A 441 -20.66 10.93 5.98
C ILE A 441 -19.55 9.92 6.29
N ALA A 442 -19.17 9.80 7.56
CA ALA A 442 -18.37 8.67 8.01
C ALA A 442 -19.20 7.38 7.87
N ARG A 443 -18.73 6.44 7.05
CA ARG A 443 -19.42 5.20 6.72
C ARG A 443 -18.43 4.10 6.34
N PRO A 444 -18.82 2.82 6.45
CA PRO A 444 -18.12 1.72 5.79
C PRO A 444 -18.30 1.83 4.27
N ALA A 445 -17.56 0.99 3.54
CA ALA A 445 -17.56 1.01 2.08
C ALA A 445 -18.89 0.52 1.49
N ILE A 446 -19.54 -0.44 2.14
CA ILE A 446 -20.80 -1.04 1.71
C ILE A 446 -21.87 -0.70 2.73
N LEU A 447 -22.95 -0.08 2.24
CA LEU A 447 -24.20 0.11 2.97
C LEU A 447 -25.34 -0.53 2.19
N LEU A 448 -26.46 -0.75 2.87
CA LEU A 448 -27.76 -0.92 2.26
C LEU A 448 -28.23 0.41 1.64
N LEU A 449 -28.99 0.35 0.56
CA LEU A 449 -29.73 1.51 0.04
C LEU A 449 -30.66 2.09 1.11
N ASN A 450 -30.93 3.39 1.02
CA ASN A 450 -31.95 4.04 1.84
C ASN A 450 -33.34 3.49 1.51
N ASN A 451 -34.31 3.73 2.40
CA ASN A 451 -35.69 3.61 2.01
C ASN A 451 -36.11 4.83 1.18
N ASP A 452 -36.97 4.62 0.20
CA ASP A 452 -37.54 5.66 -0.65
C ASP A 452 -38.86 6.22 -0.06
N GLY A 453 -39.63 6.93 -0.88
CA GLY A 453 -40.77 7.72 -0.45
C GLY A 453 -41.96 6.93 0.10
N ASP A 454 -42.13 5.68 -0.33
CA ASP A 454 -43.21 4.80 0.15
C ASP A 454 -42.74 3.76 1.18
N GLY A 455 -41.42 3.69 1.42
CA GLY A 455 -40.80 2.93 2.48
C GLY A 455 -40.17 1.62 2.00
N ASP A 456 -40.25 1.31 0.71
CA ASP A 456 -39.39 0.30 0.09
C ASP A 456 -37.93 0.76 0.14
N GLY A 457 -36.98 -0.16 0.06
CA GLY A 457 -35.58 0.17 0.32
C GLY A 457 -34.61 -0.84 -0.24
N SER A 458 -33.63 -1.24 0.57
CA SER A 458 -32.56 -2.13 0.11
C SER A 458 -32.96 -3.59 -0.13
N VAL A 459 -34.12 -4.05 0.32
CA VAL A 459 -34.53 -5.46 0.24
C VAL A 459 -35.87 -5.54 -0.48
N LEU A 460 -35.81 -5.82 -1.79
CA LEU A 460 -36.95 -5.74 -2.70
C LEU A 460 -37.47 -7.14 -3.07
N GLY A 461 -38.78 -7.33 -2.97
CA GLY A 461 -39.50 -8.51 -3.44
C GLY A 461 -40.38 -8.23 -4.65
N ASN A 462 -41.11 -9.25 -5.10
CA ASN A 462 -42.00 -9.13 -6.25
C ASN A 462 -43.07 -8.03 -6.10
N GLY A 463 -43.04 -7.03 -6.98
CA GLY A 463 -43.95 -5.88 -7.01
C GLY A 463 -43.48 -4.67 -6.21
N GLN A 464 -42.32 -4.76 -5.56
CA GLN A 464 -41.66 -3.63 -4.89
C GLN A 464 -40.69 -2.93 -5.83
N ASP A 465 -40.38 -1.69 -5.51
CA ASP A 465 -39.47 -0.84 -6.26
C ASP A 465 -38.49 -0.07 -5.36
N TYR A 466 -37.50 0.55 -5.99
CA TYR A 466 -36.66 1.56 -5.36
C TYR A 466 -36.67 2.80 -6.24
N GLU A 467 -37.13 3.91 -5.68
CA GLU A 467 -37.22 5.20 -6.36
C GLU A 467 -36.26 6.23 -5.73
N GLU A 468 -35.51 6.92 -6.59
CA GLU A 468 -34.75 8.09 -6.19
C GLU A 468 -34.94 9.19 -7.23
N THR A 469 -35.39 10.37 -6.80
CA THR A 469 -35.44 11.53 -7.67
C THR A 469 -34.08 12.23 -7.67
N ASP A 470 -33.40 12.24 -8.82
CA ASP A 470 -32.25 13.09 -9.06
C ASP A 470 -32.74 14.56 -9.11
N THR A 471 -32.64 15.23 -7.96
CA THR A 471 -33.05 16.63 -7.75
C THR A 471 -31.95 17.63 -8.06
N THR A 472 -30.83 17.19 -8.64
CA THR A 472 -29.70 18.07 -8.91
C THR A 472 -30.13 19.24 -9.82
N ASP A 473 -31.24 19.11 -10.57
CA ASP A 473 -31.88 20.17 -11.38
C ASP A 473 -33.27 20.41 -10.78
N PRO A 474 -33.48 21.53 -10.06
CA PRO A 474 -34.77 21.83 -9.46
C PRO A 474 -35.86 22.17 -10.49
N VAL A 475 -35.50 22.31 -11.77
CA VAL A 475 -36.40 22.60 -12.90
C VAL A 475 -36.77 21.32 -13.67
N PHE A 476 -35.87 20.34 -13.76
CA PHE A 476 -36.09 19.06 -14.45
C PHE A 476 -35.53 17.86 -13.64
N PRO A 477 -36.17 17.49 -12.53
CA PRO A 477 -35.80 16.29 -11.79
C PRO A 477 -35.91 15.05 -12.68
N THR A 478 -34.93 14.15 -12.56
CA THR A 478 -34.92 12.87 -13.31
C THR A 478 -35.10 11.72 -12.34
N ASP A 479 -36.07 10.86 -12.57
CA ASP A 479 -36.30 9.72 -11.67
C ASP A 479 -35.40 8.54 -12.07
N PHE A 480 -34.70 8.00 -11.07
CA PHE A 480 -34.11 6.68 -11.11
C PHE A 480 -35.08 5.71 -10.44
N ARG A 481 -35.44 4.64 -11.14
CA ARG A 481 -36.35 3.63 -10.61
C ARG A 481 -35.88 2.22 -10.92
N VAL A 482 -36.06 1.33 -9.94
CA VAL A 482 -35.78 -0.10 -10.05
C VAL A 482 -37.03 -0.87 -9.66
N ASP A 483 -37.67 -1.57 -10.61
CA ASP A 483 -38.81 -2.44 -10.31
C ASP A 483 -38.38 -3.90 -10.20
N VAL A 484 -38.89 -4.63 -9.20
CA VAL A 484 -38.66 -6.07 -9.07
C VAL A 484 -39.92 -6.86 -9.40
N SER A 485 -39.79 -7.86 -10.26
CA SER A 485 -40.88 -8.74 -10.65
C SER A 485 -40.40 -10.17 -10.91
N GLY A 486 -41.34 -11.11 -11.09
CA GLY A 486 -41.03 -12.46 -11.55
C GLY A 486 -40.10 -13.26 -10.64
N GLU A 487 -40.12 -12.98 -9.33
CA GLU A 487 -39.38 -13.70 -8.29
C GLU A 487 -39.97 -15.10 -8.06
N ASP A 488 -39.14 -16.14 -8.16
CA ASP A 488 -39.58 -17.53 -7.99
C ASP A 488 -38.60 -18.42 -7.21
N GLY A 489 -37.60 -17.82 -6.54
CA GLY A 489 -36.50 -18.56 -5.89
C GLY A 489 -35.37 -18.97 -6.84
N THR A 490 -35.59 -18.97 -8.15
CA THR A 490 -34.57 -19.31 -9.17
C THR A 490 -34.14 -18.12 -10.02
N LYS A 491 -34.92 -17.04 -10.01
CA LYS A 491 -34.61 -15.76 -10.65
C LYS A 491 -35.40 -14.61 -10.00
N ALA A 492 -35.02 -13.39 -10.37
CA ALA A 492 -35.83 -12.18 -10.27
C ALA A 492 -35.62 -11.33 -11.54
N ASP A 493 -36.66 -10.69 -12.04
CA ASP A 493 -36.60 -9.77 -13.18
C ASP A 493 -36.58 -8.33 -12.65
N VAL A 494 -35.48 -7.62 -12.91
CA VAL A 494 -35.22 -6.27 -12.39
C VAL A 494 -35.26 -5.28 -13.54
N ARG A 495 -36.19 -4.32 -13.51
CA ARG A 495 -36.33 -3.28 -14.53
C ARG A 495 -35.67 -1.99 -14.06
N ILE A 496 -34.73 -1.48 -14.84
CA ILE A 496 -34.00 -0.23 -14.57
C ILE A 496 -34.53 0.89 -15.47
N LEU A 497 -34.90 2.01 -14.87
CA LEU A 497 -35.45 3.21 -15.51
C LEU A 497 -34.62 4.45 -15.17
N TYR A 498 -34.23 5.26 -16.17
CA TYR A 498 -33.49 6.54 -16.00
C TYR A 498 -33.58 7.43 -17.27
N GLY A 499 -33.50 8.78 -17.23
CA GLY A 499 -33.82 9.62 -18.42
C GLY A 499 -33.16 11.00 -18.63
N VAL A 500 -32.02 11.04 -19.32
CA VAL A 500 -31.24 12.18 -19.93
C VAL A 500 -30.76 13.30 -18.99
N ASN A 501 -29.48 13.26 -18.66
CA ASN A 501 -28.81 14.32 -17.90
C ASN A 501 -28.36 15.46 -18.84
N SER A 502 -28.90 16.68 -18.66
CA SER A 502 -28.56 17.90 -19.42
C SER A 502 -27.60 18.79 -18.64
N ARG A 503 -26.41 18.28 -18.30
CA ARG A 503 -25.42 18.96 -17.46
C ARG A 503 -24.00 18.82 -17.97
N PRO A 504 -23.10 19.73 -17.59
CA PRO A 504 -21.67 19.51 -17.64
C PRO A 504 -21.20 18.59 -16.50
N ASP A 505 -20.05 17.93 -16.67
CA ASP A 505 -19.39 17.11 -15.65
C ASP A 505 -17.87 17.14 -15.80
N PRO A 506 -17.21 18.25 -15.44
CA PRO A 506 -15.76 18.33 -15.40
C PRO A 506 -15.16 17.38 -14.36
N SER A 507 -14.66 16.22 -14.77
CA SER A 507 -14.08 15.22 -13.89
C SER A 507 -12.56 15.13 -14.02
N ILE A 508 -11.89 14.69 -12.96
CA ILE A 508 -10.47 14.30 -12.98
C ILE A 508 -10.27 12.95 -12.32
N ARG A 509 -9.53 12.04 -12.97
CA ARG A 509 -9.34 10.69 -12.44
C ARG A 509 -8.24 10.66 -11.38
N PRO A 510 -8.46 10.01 -10.25
CA PRO A 510 -7.44 9.86 -9.22
C PRO A 510 -6.47 8.71 -9.50
N TRP A 511 -5.54 8.45 -8.57
CA TRP A 511 -4.70 7.25 -8.57
C TRP A 511 -5.55 5.98 -8.41
N PRO A 512 -5.08 4.80 -8.88
CA PRO A 512 -3.79 4.52 -9.52
C PRO A 512 -3.80 4.76 -11.04
N ALA A 513 -2.63 5.12 -11.59
CA ALA A 513 -2.42 5.20 -13.03
C ALA A 513 -2.15 3.82 -13.65
N GLY A 514 -1.77 2.83 -12.83
CA GLY A 514 -1.56 1.44 -13.21
C GLY A 514 -0.86 0.62 -12.11
N PRO A 515 -0.58 -0.67 -12.35
CA PRO A 515 0.03 -1.56 -11.36
C PRO A 515 1.39 -1.09 -10.82
N ASP A 516 2.17 -0.41 -11.66
CA ASP A 516 3.50 0.11 -11.32
C ASP A 516 3.50 1.55 -10.76
N GLN A 517 2.36 2.25 -10.85
CA GLN A 517 2.18 3.65 -10.43
C GLN A 517 0.93 3.78 -9.55
N GLN A 518 0.95 3.05 -8.43
CA GLN A 518 -0.24 2.83 -7.59
C GLN A 518 -0.74 4.10 -6.91
N TRP A 519 0.14 5.08 -6.72
CA TRP A 519 -0.17 6.33 -6.02
C TRP A 519 -0.12 7.56 -6.92
N GLN A 520 -0.13 7.39 -8.24
CA GLN A 520 -0.20 8.49 -9.20
C GLN A 520 -1.54 8.50 -9.91
N SER A 521 -2.16 9.66 -10.04
CA SER A 521 -3.28 9.87 -10.95
C SER A 521 -2.79 9.81 -12.40
N PRO A 522 -3.53 9.15 -13.31
CA PRO A 522 -3.21 9.16 -14.74
C PRO A 522 -3.46 10.53 -15.39
N ASP A 523 -4.18 11.42 -14.71
CA ASP A 523 -4.59 12.73 -15.21
C ASP A 523 -3.72 13.87 -14.65
N ILE A 524 -2.86 13.61 -13.67
CA ILE A 524 -1.89 14.59 -13.15
C ILE A 524 -0.48 14.27 -13.65
N GLU A 525 0.16 15.25 -14.27
CA GLU A 525 1.52 15.16 -14.81
C GLU A 525 2.39 16.32 -14.32
N VAL A 526 3.67 16.05 -14.05
CA VAL A 526 4.69 17.08 -13.81
C VAL A 526 5.63 17.13 -15.01
N ARG A 527 5.73 18.31 -15.62
CA ARG A 527 6.67 18.62 -16.72
C ARG A 527 7.73 19.61 -16.25
N ASN A 528 8.98 19.35 -16.63
CA ASN A 528 10.09 20.28 -16.47
C ASN A 528 11.14 20.05 -17.57
N VAL A 529 12.16 20.91 -17.60
CA VAL A 529 13.22 20.85 -18.63
C VAL A 529 14.00 19.53 -18.56
N ARG A 530 14.13 18.89 -17.40
CA ARG A 530 14.78 17.57 -17.28
C ARG A 530 13.97 16.49 -17.97
N ASN A 531 12.65 16.47 -17.80
CA ASN A 531 11.78 15.51 -18.48
C ASN A 531 11.72 15.74 -20.01
N GLN A 532 11.83 17.00 -20.45
CA GLN A 532 11.93 17.34 -21.87
C GLN A 532 13.28 16.95 -22.47
N ALA A 533 14.36 17.09 -21.68
CA ALA A 533 15.68 16.68 -22.09
C ALA A 533 15.75 15.16 -22.27
N ASP A 534 15.09 14.37 -21.44
CA ASP A 534 15.09 12.91 -21.53
C ASP A 534 13.78 12.27 -21.03
N SER A 535 13.15 11.46 -21.88
CA SER A 535 11.89 10.77 -21.58
C SER A 535 12.00 9.75 -20.46
N ALA A 536 13.20 9.26 -20.14
CA ALA A 536 13.43 8.41 -18.97
C ALA A 536 13.09 9.14 -17.67
N TRP A 537 13.03 10.47 -17.67
CA TRP A 537 12.62 11.29 -16.54
C TRP A 537 11.16 11.75 -16.62
N PHE A 538 10.33 11.18 -17.50
CA PHE A 538 8.91 11.53 -17.61
C PHE A 538 8.22 11.56 -16.23
N ASN A 539 7.44 12.62 -15.97
CA ASN A 539 6.62 12.76 -14.77
C ASN A 539 7.42 12.75 -13.44
N VAL A 540 8.67 13.25 -13.45
CA VAL A 540 9.53 13.35 -12.25
C VAL A 540 9.83 14.81 -11.91
N PRO A 541 9.38 15.33 -10.75
CA PRO A 541 9.67 16.69 -10.31
C PRO A 541 11.17 16.97 -10.17
N TRP A 542 11.58 18.19 -10.53
CA TRP A 542 12.96 18.64 -10.42
C TRP A 542 13.09 19.61 -9.24
N GLU A 543 13.68 19.13 -8.15
CA GLU A 543 13.94 19.91 -6.94
C GLU A 543 14.73 21.19 -7.20
N GLY A 544 14.39 22.25 -6.48
CA GLY A 544 15.03 23.58 -6.62
C GLY A 544 14.84 24.24 -7.99
N ASN A 545 14.05 23.63 -8.88
CA ASN A 545 13.79 24.11 -10.23
C ASN A 545 12.28 24.26 -10.47
N THR A 546 11.91 25.12 -11.41
CA THR A 546 10.51 25.32 -11.76
C THR A 546 9.96 24.10 -12.50
N ASN A 547 8.83 23.61 -12.01
CA ASN A 547 8.03 22.55 -12.61
C ASN A 547 6.68 23.12 -13.05
N THR A 548 6.11 22.56 -14.11
CA THR A 548 4.73 22.77 -14.52
C THR A 548 3.92 21.54 -14.11
N VAL A 549 2.99 21.74 -13.18
CA VAL A 549 1.99 20.75 -12.81
C VAL A 549 0.84 20.86 -13.79
N ILE A 550 0.38 19.73 -14.31
CA ILE A 550 -0.69 19.64 -15.31
C ILE A 550 -1.78 18.71 -14.79
N ALA A 551 -3.03 19.13 -14.95
CA ALA A 551 -4.22 18.33 -14.70
C ALA A 551 -5.04 18.20 -15.98
N ARG A 552 -5.36 16.97 -16.40
CA ARG A 552 -6.26 16.68 -17.51
C ARG A 552 -7.67 16.50 -16.97
N VAL A 553 -8.55 17.44 -17.27
CA VAL A 553 -9.95 17.39 -16.85
C VAL A 553 -10.81 17.05 -18.04
N LYS A 554 -11.68 16.04 -17.89
CA LYS A 554 -12.61 15.60 -18.93
C LYS A 554 -14.03 16.03 -18.56
N ASN A 555 -14.76 16.63 -19.48
CA ASN A 555 -16.19 16.87 -19.29
C ASN A 555 -16.97 15.63 -19.76
N ASN A 556 -17.47 14.79 -18.86
CA ASN A 556 -18.31 13.64 -19.25
C ASN A 556 -19.78 14.00 -19.45
N GLY A 557 -20.14 15.26 -19.19
CA GLY A 557 -21.49 15.77 -19.33
C GLY A 557 -21.89 16.00 -20.78
N SER A 558 -23.18 16.16 -21.00
CA SER A 558 -23.79 16.43 -22.31
C SER A 558 -23.80 17.92 -22.67
N LEU A 559 -23.49 18.81 -21.72
CA LEU A 559 -23.35 20.26 -21.94
C LEU A 559 -21.90 20.73 -21.83
N ASP A 560 -21.59 21.82 -22.52
CA ASP A 560 -20.31 22.53 -22.38
C ASP A 560 -20.14 23.10 -20.97
N ALA A 561 -18.90 23.08 -20.47
CA ALA A 561 -18.51 23.64 -19.18
C ALA A 561 -17.60 24.87 -19.38
N PRO A 562 -18.14 26.07 -19.60
CA PRO A 562 -17.33 27.29 -19.67
C PRO A 562 -16.78 27.72 -18.30
N SER A 563 -15.54 28.18 -18.25
CA SER A 563 -14.88 28.73 -17.05
C SER A 563 -14.72 27.76 -15.88
N VAL A 564 -14.48 26.47 -16.18
CA VAL A 564 -14.07 25.48 -15.16
C VAL A 564 -12.77 25.95 -14.52
N ARG A 565 -12.71 25.92 -13.19
CA ARG A 565 -11.50 26.26 -12.40
C ARG A 565 -10.87 25.01 -11.83
N VAL A 566 -9.57 24.85 -12.00
CA VAL A 566 -8.78 23.82 -11.30
C VAL A 566 -7.84 24.51 -10.32
N ASN A 567 -7.92 24.13 -9.05
CA ASN A 567 -7.00 24.54 -7.99
C ASN A 567 -5.93 23.46 -7.78
N PHE A 568 -4.68 23.87 -7.67
CA PHE A 568 -3.54 22.99 -7.47
C PHE A 568 -2.99 23.15 -6.05
N PHE A 569 -2.68 22.03 -5.40
CA PHE A 569 -2.07 21.99 -4.08
C PHE A 569 -0.90 21.00 -4.05
N VAL A 570 -0.02 21.16 -3.07
CA VAL A 570 1.04 20.20 -2.74
C VAL A 570 1.01 19.91 -1.24
N LYS A 571 1.29 18.67 -0.84
CA LYS A 571 1.57 18.29 0.55
C LYS A 571 2.87 17.50 0.64
N GLY A 572 3.46 17.49 1.84
CA GLY A 572 4.69 16.76 2.14
C GLY A 572 4.54 15.25 2.05
N TYR A 573 5.66 14.53 2.16
CA TYR A 573 5.70 13.07 2.16
C TYR A 573 4.97 12.52 3.37
N GLY A 574 3.74 12.05 3.23
CA GLY A 574 3.19 11.26 4.32
C GLY A 574 1.96 10.46 4.02
N ILE A 575 1.73 9.55 4.95
CA ILE A 575 0.80 8.44 4.86
C ILE A 575 -0.45 8.68 5.72
N GLY A 576 -0.72 9.94 6.12
CA GLY A 576 -1.95 10.39 6.77
C GLY A 576 -1.90 11.85 7.31
N GLY A 577 -3.00 12.62 7.16
CA GLY A 577 -3.30 13.81 7.97
C GLY A 577 -2.50 15.11 7.76
N ILE A 578 -1.80 15.32 6.64
CA ILE A 578 -0.87 16.46 6.45
C ILE A 578 -1.56 17.70 5.84
N PRO A 579 -1.18 18.95 6.25
CA PRO A 579 -1.66 20.19 5.64
C PRO A 579 -1.33 20.35 4.15
N GLU A 580 -2.24 20.97 3.40
CA GLU A 580 -2.07 21.31 1.97
C GLU A 580 -1.48 22.72 1.80
N THR A 581 -0.56 22.88 0.84
CA THR A 581 -0.03 24.17 0.38
C THR A 581 -0.60 24.49 -1.00
N PHE A 582 -1.26 25.65 -1.15
CA PHE A 582 -1.82 26.08 -2.42
C PHE A 582 -0.72 26.51 -3.42
N LEU A 583 -0.79 25.99 -4.65
CA LEU A 583 0.16 26.28 -5.74
C LEU A 583 -0.38 27.32 -6.73
N GLY A 584 -1.69 27.41 -6.90
CA GLY A 584 -2.33 28.30 -7.87
C GLY A 584 -3.59 27.68 -8.49
N SER A 585 -4.19 28.40 -9.44
CA SER A 585 -5.37 27.93 -10.16
C SER A 585 -5.31 28.28 -11.64
N ASP A 586 -5.92 27.46 -12.49
CA ASP A 586 -6.11 27.73 -13.93
C ASP A 586 -7.61 27.64 -14.27
N VAL A 587 -8.06 28.41 -15.26
CA VAL A 587 -9.48 28.51 -15.66
C VAL A 587 -9.60 28.36 -17.16
N ARG A 588 -10.39 27.38 -17.62
CA ARG A 588 -10.59 27.09 -19.05
C ARG A 588 -12.01 26.62 -19.33
N ASN A 589 -12.37 26.63 -20.60
CA ASN A 589 -13.63 26.04 -21.09
C ASN A 589 -13.38 24.57 -21.47
N ILE A 590 -14.33 23.70 -21.15
CA ILE A 590 -14.29 22.28 -21.52
C ILE A 590 -15.57 21.93 -22.28
N PRO A 591 -15.51 21.76 -23.61
CA PRO A 591 -16.67 21.31 -24.39
C PRO A 591 -17.20 19.94 -23.91
N ALA A 592 -18.47 19.65 -24.17
CA ALA A 592 -19.08 18.35 -23.86
C ALA A 592 -18.25 17.19 -24.45
N GLY A 593 -17.94 16.19 -23.64
CA GLY A 593 -17.13 15.01 -24.01
C GLY A 593 -15.63 15.25 -24.17
N ALA A 594 -15.15 16.51 -24.10
CA ALA A 594 -13.75 16.84 -24.35
C ALA A 594 -12.86 16.73 -23.10
N THR A 595 -11.55 16.60 -23.32
CA THR A 595 -10.52 16.67 -22.27
C THR A 595 -9.61 17.86 -22.49
N VAL A 596 -9.33 18.64 -21.45
CA VAL A 596 -8.53 19.88 -21.50
C VAL A 596 -7.44 19.85 -20.42
N GLU A 597 -6.23 20.31 -20.77
CA GLU A 597 -5.12 20.48 -19.82
C GLU A 597 -5.23 21.82 -19.07
N PHE A 598 -5.12 21.77 -17.74
CA PHE A 598 -4.97 22.89 -16.82
C PHE A 598 -3.56 22.86 -16.24
N SER A 599 -3.00 24.01 -15.86
CA SER A 599 -1.63 24.04 -15.34
C SER A 599 -1.36 25.05 -14.23
N SER A 600 -0.43 24.71 -13.33
CA SER A 600 0.17 25.63 -12.35
C SER A 600 1.69 25.43 -12.27
N THR A 601 2.41 26.37 -11.65
CA THR A 601 3.85 26.28 -11.45
C THR A 601 4.20 25.87 -10.02
N TRP A 602 5.22 25.05 -9.86
CA TRP A 602 5.69 24.59 -8.56
C TRP A 602 7.22 24.46 -8.53
N THR A 603 7.85 24.95 -7.46
CA THR A 603 9.29 24.77 -7.21
C THR A 603 9.47 24.01 -5.90
N PRO A 604 9.82 22.72 -5.93
CA PRO A 604 10.00 21.91 -4.73
C PRO A 604 11.20 22.43 -3.92
N PRO A 605 11.05 22.69 -2.60
CA PRO A 605 12.11 23.32 -1.80
C PRO A 605 13.28 22.38 -1.45
N SER A 606 13.09 21.07 -1.52
CA SER A 606 14.14 20.06 -1.28
C SER A 606 13.87 18.79 -2.09
N ASN A 607 14.87 17.92 -2.19
CA ASN A 607 14.67 16.53 -2.61
C ASN A 607 13.73 15.84 -1.63
N GLY A 608 12.86 14.96 -2.13
CA GLY A 608 11.87 14.23 -1.34
C GLY A 608 10.56 13.99 -2.08
N HIS A 609 9.70 13.21 -1.45
CA HIS A 609 8.38 12.88 -1.97
C HIS A 609 7.40 14.04 -1.79
N PHE A 610 6.55 14.25 -2.79
CA PHE A 610 5.46 15.22 -2.71
C PHE A 610 4.18 14.62 -3.29
N CYS A 611 3.05 14.91 -2.65
CA CYS A 611 1.75 14.64 -3.25
C CYS A 611 1.22 15.93 -3.87
N VAL A 612 0.94 15.90 -5.16
CA VAL A 612 0.29 16.98 -5.89
C VAL A 612 -1.20 16.68 -5.98
N ILE A 613 -2.04 17.65 -5.68
CA ILE A 613 -3.50 17.53 -5.71
C ILE A 613 -4.05 18.52 -6.72
N ALA A 614 -4.97 18.06 -7.58
CA ALA A 614 -5.79 18.90 -8.43
C ALA A 614 -7.24 18.79 -7.96
N ARG A 615 -7.87 19.94 -7.70
CA ARG A 615 -9.23 20.04 -7.17
C ARG A 615 -10.05 21.01 -8.01
N ILE A 616 -11.17 20.54 -8.54
CA ILE A 616 -12.18 21.32 -9.22
C ILE A 616 -13.20 21.74 -8.14
N PRO A 617 -13.41 23.03 -7.85
CA PRO A 617 -14.54 23.43 -7.00
C PRO A 617 -15.86 23.07 -7.69
N LEU A 618 -16.94 22.90 -6.91
CA LEU A 618 -18.29 22.69 -7.46
C LEU A 618 -18.55 23.62 -8.66
N TYR A 619 -18.69 23.06 -9.85
CA TYR A 619 -18.88 23.81 -11.06
C TYR A 619 -20.33 24.29 -11.18
N GLN A 620 -20.49 25.60 -11.39
CA GLN A 620 -21.75 26.24 -11.71
C GLN A 620 -21.56 27.02 -13.01
N ASN A 621 -22.52 26.91 -13.93
CA ASN A 621 -22.44 27.65 -15.18
C ASN A 621 -22.47 29.17 -14.88
N PRO A 622 -21.45 29.94 -15.29
CA PRO A 622 -21.31 31.35 -14.95
C PRO A 622 -22.43 32.22 -15.54
N THR A 623 -23.09 31.77 -16.61
CA THR A 623 -24.21 32.48 -17.26
C THR A 623 -25.57 32.01 -16.79
N ASN A 624 -25.65 30.83 -16.18
CA ASN A 624 -26.86 30.31 -15.55
C ASN A 624 -26.51 29.47 -14.30
N PRO A 625 -26.38 30.09 -13.12
CA PRO A 625 -25.91 29.40 -11.91
C PRO A 625 -26.81 28.26 -11.42
N SER A 626 -28.04 28.13 -11.93
CA SER A 626 -28.90 26.97 -11.66
C SER A 626 -28.44 25.70 -12.39
N VAL A 627 -27.61 25.84 -13.43
CA VAL A 627 -26.96 24.72 -14.12
C VAL A 627 -25.66 24.41 -13.37
N VAL A 628 -25.76 23.44 -12.46
CA VAL A 628 -24.64 22.88 -11.70
C VAL A 628 -24.13 21.64 -12.42
N GLU A 629 -22.85 21.28 -12.25
CA GLU A 629 -22.35 19.99 -12.71
C GLU A 629 -23.13 18.81 -12.13
N MET A 630 -23.02 17.64 -12.77
CA MET A 630 -23.70 16.42 -12.32
C MET A 630 -23.31 16.02 -10.90
N THR A 631 -22.03 16.16 -10.57
CA THR A 631 -21.53 15.79 -9.26
C THR A 631 -20.23 16.52 -8.98
N GLU A 632 -20.02 17.00 -7.76
CA GLU A 632 -18.70 17.49 -7.33
C GLU A 632 -17.76 16.35 -6.92
N PHE A 633 -18.23 15.10 -6.96
CA PHE A 633 -17.55 13.97 -6.33
C PHE A 633 -16.40 13.39 -7.15
N ASN A 634 -16.30 13.73 -8.44
CA ASN A 634 -15.20 13.35 -9.34
C ASN A 634 -14.21 14.51 -9.59
N ASN A 635 -14.22 15.51 -8.70
CA ASN A 635 -13.46 16.75 -8.86
C ASN A 635 -12.08 16.74 -8.21
N LEU A 636 -11.64 15.63 -7.63
CA LEU A 636 -10.38 15.57 -6.89
C LEU A 636 -9.51 14.40 -7.35
N ALA A 637 -8.26 14.72 -7.69
CA ALA A 637 -7.22 13.74 -7.95
C ALA A 637 -5.93 14.10 -7.22
N GLN A 638 -5.12 13.08 -6.94
CA GLN A 638 -3.82 13.22 -6.30
C GLN A 638 -2.77 12.40 -7.06
N SER A 639 -1.53 12.89 -7.14
CA SER A 639 -0.37 12.16 -7.64
C SER A 639 0.81 12.26 -6.67
N ASN A 640 1.36 11.10 -6.30
CA ASN A 640 2.56 10.97 -5.49
C ASN A 640 3.80 10.93 -6.38
N TYR A 641 4.77 11.80 -6.11
CA TYR A 641 6.02 11.87 -6.87
C TYR A 641 7.21 11.57 -5.99
N ASP A 642 7.91 10.47 -6.28
CA ASP A 642 9.12 10.07 -5.55
C ASP A 642 9.98 9.14 -6.39
N ARG A 643 10.97 9.74 -7.05
CA ARG A 643 12.03 9.01 -7.72
C ARG A 643 13.34 9.67 -7.38
N PHE A 644 14.23 8.89 -6.79
CA PHE A 644 15.61 9.27 -6.54
C PHE A 644 16.56 8.20 -7.10
N ILE A 645 17.75 8.63 -7.49
CA ILE A 645 18.82 7.73 -7.93
C ILE A 645 19.73 7.48 -6.72
N SER A 646 19.84 6.22 -6.30
CA SER A 646 20.90 5.79 -5.39
C SER A 646 22.23 5.84 -6.11
N LYS A 647 23.13 6.67 -5.59
CA LYS A 647 24.45 6.89 -6.21
C LYS A 647 25.37 5.77 -5.74
N THR A 648 25.73 4.86 -6.61
CA THR A 648 26.79 3.90 -6.28
C THR A 648 28.14 4.61 -6.29
N ALA A 649 28.53 5.13 -5.14
CA ALA A 649 29.93 5.35 -4.81
C ALA A 649 30.55 4.01 -4.38
N SER A 650 31.86 3.98 -4.12
CA SER A 650 32.44 2.86 -3.40
C SER A 650 32.98 3.34 -2.05
N PRO A 651 32.37 2.92 -0.92
CA PRO A 651 31.21 2.02 -0.82
C PRO A 651 29.90 2.67 -1.33
N ALA A 652 28.90 1.84 -1.67
CA ALA A 652 27.59 2.32 -2.10
C ALA A 652 26.99 3.29 -1.06
N THR A 653 26.27 4.32 -1.51
CA THR A 653 25.59 5.22 -0.57
C THR A 653 24.24 4.64 -0.18
N ARG A 654 23.95 4.70 1.12
CA ARG A 654 22.59 4.57 1.64
C ARG A 654 21.87 5.90 1.42
N GLU A 655 20.84 5.86 0.59
CA GLU A 655 19.94 6.99 0.41
C GLU A 655 18.95 7.05 1.56
N VAL A 656 18.63 8.27 1.99
CA VAL A 656 17.78 8.52 3.16
C VAL A 656 16.58 9.35 2.73
N SER A 657 15.39 8.86 3.03
CA SER A 657 14.12 9.60 2.91
C SER A 657 13.36 9.53 4.24
N PHE A 658 12.21 10.22 4.33
CA PHE A 658 11.42 10.30 5.56
C PHE A 658 9.93 10.38 5.29
N ILE A 659 9.16 9.32 5.58
CA ILE A 659 7.69 9.40 5.59
C ILE A 659 7.21 10.18 6.81
N GLU A 660 6.22 11.03 6.65
CA GLU A 660 5.46 11.64 7.74
C GLU A 660 4.19 10.82 8.02
N VAL A 661 3.96 10.52 9.28
CA VAL A 661 2.85 9.69 9.75
C VAL A 661 2.03 10.55 10.71
N GLY A 662 0.74 10.71 10.46
CA GLY A 662 -0.13 11.57 11.26
C GLY A 662 -1.33 10.82 11.82
N ASN A 663 -1.72 11.14 13.05
CA ASN A 663 -2.95 10.65 13.65
C ASN A 663 -4.12 11.59 13.32
N PRO A 664 -5.11 11.17 12.51
CA PRO A 664 -6.25 12.02 12.17
C PRO A 664 -7.30 12.10 13.30
N TYR A 665 -7.20 11.29 14.34
CA TYR A 665 -8.21 11.18 15.38
C TYR A 665 -7.98 12.17 16.54
N GLN A 666 -9.06 12.41 17.29
CA GLN A 666 -9.02 13.18 18.54
C GLN A 666 -8.58 12.35 19.75
N MET A 667 -8.13 11.11 19.53
CA MET A 667 -7.65 10.18 20.55
C MET A 667 -6.32 9.57 20.11
N PRO A 668 -5.45 9.14 21.04
CA PRO A 668 -4.21 8.46 20.68
C PRO A 668 -4.50 7.21 19.83
N ALA A 669 -3.77 7.06 18.72
CA ALA A 669 -3.94 5.95 17.79
C ALA A 669 -2.60 5.30 17.47
N ARG A 670 -2.61 3.97 17.30
CA ARG A 670 -1.45 3.20 16.86
C ARG A 670 -1.49 3.05 15.35
N ILE A 671 -0.39 3.39 14.70
CA ILE A 671 -0.22 3.36 13.26
C ILE A 671 0.91 2.41 12.90
N PHE A 672 0.60 1.34 12.18
CA PHE A 672 1.56 0.39 11.63
C PHE A 672 2.05 0.86 10.27
N ILE A 673 3.31 0.57 9.96
CA ILE A 673 3.94 0.91 8.69
C ILE A 673 4.39 -0.40 8.05
N VAL A 674 3.67 -0.81 7.01
CA VAL A 674 3.94 -2.02 6.24
C VAL A 674 4.75 -1.64 5.01
N ALA A 675 5.87 -2.32 4.79
CA ALA A 675 6.76 -2.04 3.68
C ALA A 675 6.88 -3.25 2.74
N GLY A 676 7.11 -3.00 1.46
CA GLY A 676 7.47 -4.02 0.49
C GLY A 676 8.31 -3.45 -0.64
N GLN A 677 9.01 -4.30 -1.36
CA GLN A 677 9.94 -3.90 -2.42
C GLN A 677 9.96 -4.91 -3.58
N SER A 678 10.19 -4.40 -4.80
CA SER A 678 10.18 -5.21 -6.02
C SER A 678 11.53 -5.82 -6.40
N ASN A 679 12.64 -5.31 -5.86
CA ASN A 679 13.99 -5.67 -6.30
C ASN A 679 14.82 -6.29 -5.15
N PRO A 680 15.22 -7.57 -5.26
CA PRO A 680 16.00 -8.25 -4.23
C PRO A 680 17.48 -7.83 -4.16
N ALA A 681 17.98 -7.04 -5.12
CA ALA A 681 19.31 -6.43 -5.09
C ALA A 681 19.40 -5.23 -4.13
N TYR A 682 18.32 -4.90 -3.44
CA TYR A 682 18.26 -3.77 -2.52
C TYR A 682 17.93 -4.22 -1.10
N ARG A 683 18.40 -3.42 -0.14
CA ARG A 683 17.98 -3.45 1.26
C ARG A 683 17.20 -2.18 1.56
N THR A 684 16.08 -2.35 2.25
CA THR A 684 15.27 -1.25 2.75
C THR A 684 15.29 -1.24 4.28
N TYR A 685 15.35 -0.05 4.86
CA TYR A 685 15.42 0.16 6.30
C TYR A 685 14.28 1.07 6.73
N LEU A 686 13.56 0.66 7.76
CA LEU A 686 12.45 1.42 8.34
C LEU A 686 12.78 1.73 9.81
N GLU A 687 12.75 3.00 10.19
CA GLU A 687 13.09 3.46 11.55
C GLU A 687 12.26 2.79 12.65
N THR A 688 11.02 2.43 12.34
CA THR A 688 10.08 1.78 13.24
C THR A 688 8.93 1.15 12.47
N ALA A 689 8.49 -0.04 12.90
CA ALA A 689 7.36 -0.73 12.31
C ALA A 689 5.98 -0.17 12.72
N TRP A 690 5.89 0.57 13.83
CA TRP A 690 4.66 1.28 14.24
C TRP A 690 4.95 2.38 15.24
N LEU A 691 4.01 3.30 15.40
CA LEU A 691 4.04 4.38 16.38
C LEU A 691 2.66 4.57 16.99
N THR A 692 2.62 4.87 18.28
CA THR A 692 1.42 5.47 18.90
C THR A 692 1.61 6.98 18.88
N LEU A 693 0.63 7.69 18.32
CA LEU A 693 0.65 9.14 18.16
C LEU A 693 -0.52 9.75 18.92
N ASP A 694 -0.26 10.87 19.59
CA ASP A 694 -1.29 11.67 20.27
C ASP A 694 -2.30 12.28 19.26
N PRO A 695 -3.46 12.79 19.73
CA PRO A 695 -4.46 13.41 18.87
C PRO A 695 -3.88 14.48 17.94
N GLY A 696 -4.01 14.32 16.62
CA GLY A 696 -3.49 15.28 15.63
C GLY A 696 -1.97 15.33 15.51
N GLU A 697 -1.21 14.52 16.25
CA GLU A 697 0.25 14.50 16.18
C GLU A 697 0.71 13.96 14.82
N THR A 698 1.74 14.59 14.24
CA THR A 698 2.49 14.05 13.08
C THR A 698 3.95 13.80 13.44
N ARG A 699 4.52 12.73 12.87
CA ARG A 699 5.90 12.31 13.11
C ARG A 699 6.59 11.86 11.83
N ARG A 700 7.83 12.33 11.65
CA ARG A 700 8.72 11.84 10.59
C ARG A 700 9.36 10.52 10.99
N VAL A 701 9.27 9.53 10.11
CA VAL A 701 9.87 8.20 10.21
C VAL A 701 10.89 8.06 9.09
N ARG A 702 12.13 7.79 9.46
CA ARG A 702 13.22 7.59 8.50
C ARG A 702 13.05 6.30 7.70
N VAL A 703 13.29 6.39 6.40
CA VAL A 703 13.40 5.25 5.50
C VAL A 703 14.75 5.33 4.79
N MET A 704 15.45 4.21 4.64
CA MET A 704 16.71 4.17 3.90
C MET A 704 16.71 3.07 2.86
N TYR A 705 17.46 3.29 1.79
CA TYR A 705 17.54 2.39 0.64
C TYR A 705 19.02 2.17 0.30
N GLU A 706 19.38 0.92 0.09
CA GLU A 706 20.75 0.52 -0.20
C GLU A 706 20.78 -0.48 -1.35
N PHE A 707 21.61 -0.26 -2.35
CA PHE A 707 21.97 -1.31 -3.30
C PHE A 707 22.97 -2.26 -2.64
N SER A 708 22.64 -3.55 -2.52
CA SER A 708 23.36 -4.48 -1.65
C SER A 708 24.70 -4.96 -2.20
N PHE A 709 24.97 -4.76 -3.49
CA PHE A 709 26.17 -5.23 -4.19
C PHE A 709 27.21 -4.12 -4.41
N ASP A 710 28.50 -4.50 -4.42
CA ASP A 710 29.57 -3.60 -4.83
C ASP A 710 29.55 -3.43 -6.36
N PRO A 711 29.38 -2.21 -6.90
CA PRO A 711 29.38 -1.98 -8.35
C PRO A 711 30.71 -2.35 -9.02
N ARG A 712 31.83 -2.46 -8.29
CA ARG A 712 33.16 -2.74 -8.83
C ARG A 712 33.49 -4.23 -8.89
N GLN A 713 32.79 -5.05 -8.11
CA GLN A 713 33.06 -6.47 -8.00
C GLN A 713 31.78 -7.26 -8.15
N PRO A 714 31.64 -8.09 -9.19
CA PRO A 714 30.50 -8.97 -9.27
C PRO A 714 30.47 -9.88 -8.03
N PRO A 715 29.28 -10.23 -7.53
CA PRO A 715 29.17 -11.10 -6.36
C PRO A 715 29.94 -12.40 -6.59
N LYS A 716 30.53 -12.96 -5.54
CA LYS A 716 31.23 -14.25 -5.64
C LYS A 716 30.26 -15.43 -5.53
N ASP A 717 29.21 -15.28 -4.73
CA ASP A 717 28.20 -16.31 -4.50
C ASP A 717 27.33 -16.55 -5.76
N PRO A 718 27.07 -17.79 -6.18
CA PRO A 718 26.23 -18.09 -7.35
C PRO A 718 24.81 -17.52 -7.28
N ARG A 719 24.15 -17.53 -6.12
CA ARG A 719 22.78 -17.00 -5.93
C ARG A 719 22.79 -15.49 -6.05
N GLU A 720 23.74 -14.83 -5.38
CA GLU A 720 23.93 -13.38 -5.49
C GLU A 720 24.26 -12.95 -6.93
N ARG A 721 25.09 -13.72 -7.66
CA ARG A 721 25.36 -13.46 -9.09
C ARG A 721 24.10 -13.56 -9.95
N GLY A 722 23.22 -14.52 -9.66
CA GLY A 722 21.93 -14.65 -10.34
C GLY A 722 21.08 -13.39 -10.12
N ILE A 723 20.94 -12.97 -8.87
CA ILE A 723 20.20 -11.76 -8.49
C ILE A 723 20.81 -10.53 -9.18
N PHE A 724 22.12 -10.33 -9.10
CA PHE A 724 22.79 -9.18 -9.71
C PHE A 724 22.59 -9.12 -11.23
N ARG A 725 22.67 -10.27 -11.93
CA ARG A 725 22.44 -10.31 -13.39
C ARG A 725 21.00 -9.99 -13.78
N GLU A 726 20.03 -10.44 -13.00
CA GLU A 726 18.62 -10.27 -13.32
C GLU A 726 18.06 -8.91 -12.89
N PHE A 727 18.59 -8.35 -11.80
CA PHE A 727 18.02 -7.19 -11.12
C PHE A 727 18.96 -6.01 -10.93
N GLY A 728 20.26 -6.14 -11.23
CA GLY A 728 21.26 -5.10 -10.97
C GLY A 728 20.96 -3.76 -11.67
N ASP A 729 20.42 -3.83 -12.89
CA ASP A 729 20.07 -2.65 -13.69
C ASP A 729 18.60 -2.23 -13.54
N LYS A 730 17.78 -3.02 -12.83
CA LYS A 730 16.37 -2.71 -12.62
C LYS A 730 16.20 -1.76 -11.42
N PRO A 731 15.27 -0.79 -11.49
CA PRO A 731 14.92 -0.01 -10.32
C PRO A 731 14.25 -0.89 -9.25
N ASN A 732 14.35 -0.44 -8.00
CA ASN A 732 13.56 -0.94 -6.88
C ASN A 732 12.33 -0.07 -6.68
N ASN A 733 11.15 -0.65 -6.78
CA ASN A 733 9.90 0.01 -6.39
C ASN A 733 9.59 -0.41 -4.95
N VAL A 734 9.65 0.54 -4.02
CA VAL A 734 9.31 0.32 -2.60
C VAL A 734 7.96 0.93 -2.31
N GLY A 735 7.03 0.13 -1.80
CA GLY A 735 5.74 0.57 -1.28
C GLY A 735 5.76 0.62 0.24
N LEU A 736 5.18 1.68 0.81
CA LEU A 736 5.00 1.89 2.24
C LEU A 736 3.53 2.21 2.49
N THR A 737 2.86 1.44 3.33
CA THR A 737 1.44 1.66 3.66
C THR A 737 1.28 1.85 5.16
N ALA A 738 0.58 2.90 5.56
CA ALA A 738 0.11 3.06 6.92
C ALA A 738 -1.23 2.36 7.12
N PHE A 739 -1.31 1.64 8.22
CA PHE A 739 -2.51 1.06 8.76
C PHE A 739 -2.75 1.64 10.14
N ILE A 740 -3.96 2.09 10.44
CA ILE A 740 -4.31 2.70 11.72
C ILE A 740 -5.34 1.84 12.43
N GLU A 741 -5.11 1.60 13.73
CA GLU A 741 -6.18 1.11 14.60
C GLU A 741 -7.10 2.29 14.88
N ASP A 742 -8.37 2.23 14.44
CA ASP A 742 -9.34 3.27 14.78
C ASP A 742 -9.54 3.24 16.30
N PRO A 743 -9.10 4.29 17.03
CA PRO A 743 -9.16 4.26 18.48
C PRO A 743 -10.60 4.37 19.01
N ARG A 744 -11.59 4.67 18.14
CA ARG A 744 -13.02 4.74 18.47
C ARG A 744 -13.70 3.37 18.43
N ASP A 745 -13.06 2.37 17.82
CA ASP A 745 -13.56 1.01 17.78
C ASP A 745 -13.26 0.30 19.10
N THR A 746 -14.27 -0.26 19.75
CA THR A 746 -14.13 -0.92 21.07
C THR A 746 -15.01 -2.17 21.15
N PRO A 747 -14.41 -3.38 21.31
CA PRO A 747 -12.97 -3.67 21.24
C PRO A 747 -12.36 -3.26 19.88
N ARG A 748 -11.04 -3.12 19.79
CA ARG A 748 -10.40 -2.78 18.50
C ARG A 748 -10.55 -3.96 17.55
N HIS A 749 -11.42 -3.85 16.56
CA HIS A 749 -11.66 -4.93 15.60
C HIS A 749 -11.12 -4.58 14.22
N ALA A 750 -11.19 -3.30 13.85
CA ALA A 750 -10.80 -2.86 12.52
C ALA A 750 -9.43 -2.17 12.50
N ILE A 751 -8.61 -2.54 11.53
CA ILE A 751 -7.43 -1.77 11.13
C ILE A 751 -7.71 -1.21 9.76
N GLN A 752 -7.62 0.10 9.60
CA GLN A 752 -7.94 0.74 8.34
C GLN A 752 -6.67 1.16 7.63
N VAL A 753 -6.66 1.04 6.30
CA VAL A 753 -5.62 1.66 5.49
C VAL A 753 -5.75 3.17 5.66
N LEU A 754 -4.75 3.79 6.29
CA LEU A 754 -4.71 5.25 6.48
C LEU A 754 -4.21 5.95 5.21
N GLY A 755 -3.30 5.31 4.49
CA GLY A 755 -2.70 5.82 3.27
C GLY A 755 -1.43 5.07 2.93
N GLY A 756 -0.81 5.42 1.81
CA GLY A 756 0.45 4.83 1.42
C GLY A 756 1.27 5.74 0.53
N ALA A 757 2.49 5.31 0.29
CA ALA A 757 3.44 6.01 -0.51
C ALA A 757 4.37 5.02 -1.21
N GLN A 758 4.91 5.42 -2.35
CA GLN A 758 5.83 4.61 -3.13
C GLN A 758 7.07 5.42 -3.45
N ALA A 759 8.22 4.76 -3.44
CA ALA A 759 9.50 5.30 -3.85
C ALA A 759 10.08 4.41 -4.95
N GLN A 760 10.55 5.00 -6.05
CA GLN A 760 11.37 4.31 -7.02
C GLN A 760 12.84 4.67 -6.83
N VAL A 761 13.67 3.65 -6.61
CA VAL A 761 15.12 3.78 -6.40
C VAL A 761 15.84 3.14 -7.57
N ALA A 762 16.66 3.90 -8.29
CA ALA A 762 17.52 3.36 -9.34
C ALA A 762 18.99 3.35 -8.90
N THR A 763 19.77 2.40 -9.39
CA THR A 763 21.22 2.32 -9.16
C THR A 763 21.96 3.04 -10.28
N GLY A 764 22.90 3.92 -9.96
CA GLY A 764 23.80 4.48 -10.97
C GLY A 764 25.17 4.84 -10.40
N ARG A 765 26.27 4.58 -11.14
CA ARG A 765 27.63 4.97 -10.73
C ARG A 765 27.69 6.45 -10.44
N ALA A 766 28.18 6.82 -9.27
CA ALA A 766 28.32 8.20 -8.84
C ALA A 766 29.16 9.00 -9.85
N THR A 767 28.68 10.17 -10.24
CA THR A 767 29.36 11.08 -11.18
C THR A 767 29.62 12.43 -10.53
N ARG A 768 30.59 13.17 -11.08
CA ARG A 768 30.88 14.56 -10.74
C ARG A 768 31.33 15.33 -11.97
N PHE A 769 31.12 16.65 -11.95
CA PHE A 769 31.83 17.55 -12.85
C PHE A 769 33.30 17.60 -12.42
N GLU A 770 34.21 17.33 -13.34
CA GLU A 770 35.64 17.51 -13.12
C GLU A 770 36.06 18.95 -13.48
N ASP A 771 35.48 19.52 -14.53
CA ASP A 771 35.57 20.95 -14.82
C ASP A 771 34.26 21.53 -15.39
N LEU A 772 34.10 22.84 -15.20
CA LEU A 772 33.10 23.68 -15.86
C LEU A 772 33.76 25.03 -16.17
N ASP A 773 34.08 25.26 -17.43
CA ASP A 773 34.66 26.50 -17.93
C ASP A 773 33.58 27.32 -18.64
N VAL A 774 33.31 28.51 -18.11
CA VAL A 774 32.32 29.45 -18.61
C VAL A 774 33.05 30.71 -19.07
N ARG A 775 32.96 31.01 -20.37
CA ARG A 775 33.53 32.20 -21.00
C ARG A 775 32.42 33.04 -21.60
N GLU A 776 32.68 34.32 -21.94
CA GLU A 776 31.66 35.28 -22.40
C GLU A 776 30.66 34.73 -23.44
N ASN A 777 31.07 33.82 -24.33
CA ASN A 777 30.19 33.24 -25.37
C ASN A 777 30.24 31.70 -25.48
N ALA A 778 30.83 31.00 -24.50
CA ALA A 778 30.99 29.54 -24.58
C ALA A 778 30.96 28.88 -23.21
N VAL A 779 30.36 27.69 -23.14
CA VAL A 779 30.44 26.81 -21.99
C VAL A 779 31.02 25.48 -22.43
N GLN A 780 31.93 24.93 -21.64
CA GLN A 780 32.49 23.61 -21.82
C GLN A 780 32.76 22.95 -20.48
N GLY A 781 32.78 21.63 -20.45
CA GLY A 781 33.19 20.90 -19.26
C GLY A 781 33.32 19.40 -19.46
N SER A 782 33.76 18.71 -18.42
CA SER A 782 33.91 17.26 -18.34
C SER A 782 33.19 16.66 -17.13
N ILE A 783 32.66 15.46 -17.33
CA ILE A 783 31.96 14.65 -16.33
C ILE A 783 32.65 13.30 -16.24
N VAL A 784 32.99 12.93 -15.00
CA VAL A 784 33.69 11.69 -14.68
C VAL A 784 32.97 10.93 -13.58
N THR A 785 33.23 9.64 -13.50
CA THR A 785 32.84 8.81 -12.35
C THR A 785 33.65 9.16 -11.11
N VAL A 786 33.02 9.11 -9.93
CA VAL A 786 33.66 9.49 -8.66
C VAL A 786 34.67 8.44 -8.20
N ASP A 787 34.43 7.17 -8.50
CA ASP A 787 35.21 6.03 -7.99
C ASP A 787 36.52 5.76 -8.75
N ASP A 788 36.55 5.96 -10.07
CA ASP A 788 37.76 5.73 -10.89
C ASP A 788 38.14 6.89 -11.82
N GLY A 789 37.41 8.02 -11.77
CA GLY A 789 37.73 9.22 -12.55
C GLY A 789 37.60 9.05 -14.06
N LYS A 790 36.93 7.99 -14.54
CA LYS A 790 36.75 7.75 -15.98
C LYS A 790 35.67 8.65 -16.56
N PRO A 791 35.82 9.13 -17.82
CA PRO A 791 34.77 9.86 -18.51
C PRO A 791 33.49 9.03 -18.62
N VAL A 792 32.34 9.66 -18.42
CA VAL A 792 31.03 9.00 -18.67
C VAL A 792 30.82 8.77 -20.17
N GLN A 793 30.10 7.70 -20.54
CA GLN A 793 29.99 7.30 -21.95
C GLN A 793 28.98 8.13 -22.76
N GLY A 794 28.07 8.85 -22.09
CA GLY A 794 26.99 9.58 -22.74
C GLY A 794 26.16 10.39 -21.76
N GLY A 795 24.91 10.67 -22.12
CA GLY A 795 23.98 11.50 -21.33
C GLY A 795 23.84 12.92 -21.88
N LYS A 796 23.23 13.80 -21.09
CA LYS A 796 22.99 15.20 -21.45
C LYS A 796 23.37 16.12 -20.30
N VAL A 797 23.73 17.36 -20.61
CA VAL A 797 23.93 18.41 -19.62
C VAL A 797 22.92 19.51 -19.85
N ILE A 798 22.22 19.90 -18.80
CA ILE A 798 21.37 21.09 -18.79
C ILE A 798 22.17 22.23 -18.18
N ILE A 799 22.50 23.22 -19.01
CA ILE A 799 23.10 24.47 -18.57
C ILE A 799 21.97 25.40 -18.16
N SER A 800 22.03 25.89 -16.93
CA SER A 800 21.11 26.90 -16.41
C SER A 800 21.79 28.25 -16.28
N LEU A 801 21.16 29.28 -16.83
CA LEU A 801 21.60 30.67 -16.77
C LEU A 801 20.60 31.43 -15.90
N THR A 802 21.05 31.94 -14.75
CA THR A 802 20.22 32.73 -13.84
C THR A 802 20.61 34.20 -13.94
N THR A 803 19.67 35.07 -14.29
CA THR A 803 19.85 36.53 -14.32
C THR A 803 18.94 37.22 -13.30
N GLY A 804 19.29 38.43 -12.86
CA GLY A 804 18.50 39.19 -11.87
C GLY A 804 18.90 38.95 -10.41
N ARG A 805 18.14 39.51 -9.45
CA ARG A 805 18.39 39.40 -7.99
C ARG A 805 17.09 39.21 -7.21
N GLY A 806 17.17 38.49 -6.09
CA GLY A 806 16.04 38.27 -5.18
C GLY A 806 14.90 37.49 -5.83
N THR A 807 13.65 37.92 -5.64
CA THR A 807 12.45 37.27 -6.20
C THR A 807 12.22 37.53 -7.69
N LYS A 808 13.08 38.33 -8.34
CA LYS A 808 13.02 38.65 -9.78
C LYS A 808 14.15 37.96 -10.56
N GLN A 809 14.43 36.70 -10.23
CA GLN A 809 15.39 35.90 -11.00
C GLN A 809 14.70 35.29 -12.21
N GLU A 810 15.35 35.35 -13.37
CA GLU A 810 14.94 34.67 -14.59
C GLU A 810 15.96 33.58 -14.93
N LYS A 811 15.47 32.36 -15.20
CA LYS A 811 16.31 31.19 -15.44
C LYS A 811 16.03 30.62 -16.83
N THR A 812 17.03 30.59 -17.70
CA THR A 812 16.96 29.95 -19.02
C THR A 812 17.80 28.67 -19.03
N TYR A 813 17.44 27.73 -19.92
CA TYR A 813 18.07 26.41 -19.96
C TYR A 813 18.52 26.05 -21.37
N HIS A 814 19.69 25.41 -21.48
CA HIS A 814 20.23 24.86 -22.71
C HIS A 814 20.65 23.40 -22.50
N THR A 815 20.15 22.49 -23.33
CA THR A 815 20.49 21.06 -23.24
C THR A 815 21.59 20.71 -24.24
N LEU A 816 22.69 20.16 -23.74
CA LEU A 816 23.86 19.73 -24.51
C LEU A 816 24.02 18.22 -24.43
N LYS A 817 24.54 17.59 -25.48
CA LYS A 817 24.91 16.17 -25.44
C LYS A 817 26.28 16.00 -24.77
N VAL A 818 26.44 14.93 -24.01
CA VAL A 818 27.74 14.50 -23.49
C VAL A 818 28.28 13.40 -24.40
N VAL A 819 29.53 13.54 -24.82
CA VAL A 819 30.24 12.54 -25.63
C VAL A 819 31.60 12.29 -24.96
N GLU A 820 31.85 11.05 -24.54
CA GLU A 820 33.09 10.67 -23.84
C GLU A 820 33.42 11.62 -22.67
N GLY A 821 32.39 11.88 -21.86
CA GLY A 821 32.45 12.74 -20.68
C GLY A 821 32.50 14.23 -20.97
N ARG A 822 32.58 14.67 -22.23
CA ARG A 822 32.74 16.10 -22.56
C ARG A 822 31.48 16.72 -23.14
N PHE A 823 31.29 18.00 -22.88
CA PHE A 823 30.28 18.85 -23.52
C PHE A 823 30.88 20.22 -23.87
N ASN A 824 30.41 20.82 -24.95
CA ASN A 824 30.72 22.21 -25.30
C ASN A 824 29.58 22.81 -26.12
N SER A 825 29.37 24.12 -25.99
CA SER A 825 28.47 24.88 -26.87
C SER A 825 28.77 26.38 -26.82
N GLN A 826 28.45 27.06 -27.92
CA GLN A 826 28.33 28.52 -27.90
C GLN A 826 26.98 28.89 -27.29
N ILE A 827 27.01 29.69 -26.24
CA ILE A 827 25.82 30.19 -25.54
C ILE A 827 26.01 31.68 -25.31
N PHE A 828 25.04 32.48 -25.73
CA PHE A 828 25.05 33.91 -25.48
C PHE A 828 24.75 34.17 -24.00
N MET A 829 25.71 34.71 -23.27
CA MET A 829 25.60 34.92 -21.82
C MET A 829 25.53 36.41 -21.49
N VAL A 830 24.69 36.74 -20.50
CA VAL A 830 24.51 38.12 -20.03
C VAL A 830 25.48 38.40 -18.90
N VAL A 831 26.19 39.52 -18.94
CA VAL A 831 27.10 39.96 -17.87
C VAL A 831 26.35 40.03 -16.54
N GLY A 832 26.90 39.41 -15.48
CA GLY A 832 26.26 39.30 -14.17
C GLY A 832 25.35 38.09 -13.98
N ALA A 833 25.23 37.19 -14.97
CA ALA A 833 24.52 35.92 -14.83
C ALA A 833 25.31 34.91 -13.98
N THR A 834 24.56 34.04 -13.29
CA THR A 834 25.11 32.85 -12.63
C THR A 834 24.82 31.62 -13.49
N VAL A 835 25.85 30.83 -13.78
CA VAL A 835 25.79 29.62 -14.60
C VAL A 835 25.97 28.39 -13.71
N ALA A 836 25.14 27.37 -13.92
CA ALA A 836 25.31 26.04 -13.33
C ALA A 836 24.92 24.96 -14.34
N ALA A 837 25.57 23.81 -14.27
CA ALA A 837 25.32 22.66 -15.11
C ALA A 837 24.74 21.50 -14.30
N TYR A 838 23.74 20.82 -14.85
CA TYR A 838 23.15 19.60 -14.30
C TYR A 838 23.32 18.45 -15.29
N TYR A 839 23.92 17.35 -14.85
CA TYR A 839 24.09 16.16 -15.68
C TYR A 839 22.85 15.27 -15.58
N VAL A 840 22.18 15.07 -16.72
CA VAL A 840 21.11 14.09 -16.92
C VAL A 840 21.78 12.79 -17.40
N PRO A 841 21.91 11.78 -16.52
CA PRO A 841 22.67 10.59 -16.82
C PRO A 841 21.95 9.67 -17.79
N MET A 842 22.72 8.90 -18.56
CA MET A 842 22.21 7.66 -19.16
C MET A 842 22.07 6.56 -18.10
N GLU A 843 21.35 5.49 -18.43
CA GLU A 843 21.22 4.30 -17.57
C GLU A 843 22.58 3.81 -17.05
N GLY A 844 22.64 3.44 -15.77
CA GLY A 844 23.86 3.00 -15.09
C GLY A 844 24.75 4.11 -14.49
N PHE A 845 24.44 5.40 -14.71
CA PHE A 845 25.13 6.54 -14.07
C PHE A 845 24.18 7.35 -13.19
N ALA A 846 24.72 7.98 -12.14
CA ALA A 846 23.99 8.92 -11.31
C ALA A 846 24.09 10.37 -11.82
N ASP A 847 23.13 11.20 -11.45
CA ASP A 847 23.13 12.63 -11.73
C ASP A 847 24.12 13.40 -10.85
N CYS A 848 24.54 14.58 -11.31
CA CYS A 848 25.33 15.52 -10.52
C CYS A 848 25.05 16.96 -10.94
N THR A 849 25.40 17.91 -10.07
CA THR A 849 25.31 19.35 -10.34
C THR A 849 26.70 19.96 -10.19
N SER A 850 27.07 20.90 -11.06
CA SER A 850 28.31 21.65 -10.94
C SER A 850 28.25 22.69 -9.81
N GLU A 851 29.40 23.27 -9.48
CA GLU A 851 29.43 24.53 -8.76
C GLU A 851 28.82 25.67 -9.59
N PHE A 852 28.43 26.76 -8.92
CA PHE A 852 27.94 27.97 -9.56
C PHE A 852 29.11 28.84 -10.03
N VAL A 853 29.12 29.22 -11.31
CA VAL A 853 30.08 30.16 -11.88
C VAL A 853 29.39 31.49 -12.12
N ARG A 854 29.95 32.58 -11.61
CA ARG A 854 29.41 33.94 -11.80
C ARG A 854 30.21 34.67 -12.86
N LEU A 855 29.51 35.22 -13.86
CA LEU A 855 30.08 36.04 -14.93
C LEU A 855 30.17 37.51 -14.57
#